data_AF-A0A2U3CG90-F1
#
_entry.id   AF-A0A2U3CG90-F1
#
_cell.length_a   1.000
_cell.length_b   1.000
_cell.length_c   1.000
_cell.angle_alpha   90.00
_cell.angle_beta   90.00
_cell.angle_gamma   90.00
#
_symmetry.space_group_name_H-M   'P 1'
#
loop_
_entity.id
_entity.type
_entity.pdbx_description
1 polymer ?
#
loop_
_entity_poly.entity_id
_entity_poly.type
_entity_poly.pdbx_seq_one_letter_code
_entity_poly.pdbx_strand_id
1 'polypeptide(L)'
;MSQMDQMFQYFIILTSKELERSFDPEEAKEVLSSFSQRFSELHEKLKLEENFNETQLFYGINPVFVIALEEALPGKQGQKDVTIVTRLVLAIYKTMLEEMVLEPQRRFMASSKDPWATFVEDTRKGNQKIYDNEYFQLKEVTATKEEFAFDINRCLYQEVFQLFGREDLGPIMCEYDSLIADNIAKWVRFEREETIAAGCNKCSFRFFNIKQKFSDNPIIDTFHSFLQIIDNSDEMLTKQEIINNELDESTDLEDMIKLYELIKNHSGVRTSTVNEELVIGNVGSYERYEEWKLLFDRKISKNERSKIIRNLPLILKEEKINQLITNILENPYELASIKWVCLNYLQHHFSSRVGFESEGIDEFQLNAGLLEEFRRNYSIISFEALSLENSKISIQAFGKGVPEYKLKEPIQLLRKKVVNDFPDAGISPIKPVISADPVANKFFEIFEDSKQSYQLRELALRILISRVGSKLIPFLNTVAENKNDDQFLRGRAIDSLSWFTGTLPQMYTTSQDFVDLPNPVKRSIVDFVSRQGTEEDLLLMIAKNKSIATIIRVIAVRNLRTYQNPKVTAILLDLAVDQSKAERVRQASLEALEQHDVDKKGTELIFKIYLDPKETTFIRMEAFKTLQELKYKPNAETLRSENTDWITTLGLQQLMEG
;
A
#
# COMPACT_ATOMS: atom_id res chain seq x y z
N MET A 1 1.32 28.52 -27.12
CA MET A 1 0.89 28.67 -25.71
C MET A 1 2.16 28.81 -24.87
N SER A 2 2.30 29.90 -24.11
CA SER A 2 3.50 30.13 -23.29
C SER A 2 3.63 29.07 -22.17
N GLN A 3 4.83 28.88 -21.58
CA GLN A 3 5.00 27.97 -20.44
C GLN A 3 4.09 28.35 -19.27
N MET A 4 3.84 29.65 -19.10
CA MET A 4 2.93 30.19 -18.09
C MET A 4 1.48 29.79 -18.35
N ASP A 5 1.01 29.89 -19.60
CA ASP A 5 -0.35 29.46 -19.98
C ASP A 5 -0.53 27.95 -19.75
N GLN A 6 0.52 27.14 -19.97
CA GLN A 6 0.47 25.69 -19.70
C GLN A 6 0.28 25.40 -18.22
N MET A 7 1.06 26.06 -17.37
CA MET A 7 0.95 25.93 -15.92
C MET A 7 -0.43 26.40 -15.42
N PHE A 8 -0.93 27.51 -15.97
CA PHE A 8 -2.27 28.01 -15.69
C PHE A 8 -3.36 26.98 -16.02
N GLN A 9 -3.34 26.40 -17.22
CA GLN A 9 -4.29 25.35 -17.61
C GLN A 9 -4.15 24.10 -16.75
N TYR A 10 -2.91 23.76 -16.35
CA TYR A 10 -2.68 22.61 -15.49
C TYR A 10 -3.30 22.78 -14.10
N PHE A 11 -3.18 23.97 -13.49
CA PHE A 11 -3.88 24.29 -12.24
C PHE A 11 -5.40 24.16 -12.37
N ILE A 12 -6.00 24.62 -13.49
CA ILE A 12 -7.44 24.45 -13.74
C ILE A 12 -7.83 22.97 -13.76
N ILE A 13 -7.09 22.14 -14.49
CA ILE A 13 -7.36 20.69 -14.59
C ILE A 13 -7.27 20.02 -13.22
N LEU A 14 -6.22 20.30 -12.45
CA LEU A 14 -6.05 19.71 -11.12
C LEU A 14 -7.14 20.18 -10.15
N THR A 15 -7.51 21.46 -10.22
CA THR A 15 -8.58 22.03 -9.39
C THR A 15 -9.92 21.40 -9.71
N SER A 16 -10.28 21.25 -10.99
CA SER A 16 -11.51 20.56 -11.42
C SER A 16 -11.64 19.18 -10.78
N LYS A 17 -10.57 18.38 -10.85
CA LYS A 17 -10.56 17.02 -10.30
C LYS A 17 -10.76 17.00 -8.79
N GLU A 18 -10.13 17.92 -8.08
CA GLU A 18 -10.20 17.95 -6.63
C GLU A 18 -11.55 18.49 -6.12
N LEU A 19 -12.15 19.43 -6.87
CA LEU A 19 -13.51 19.90 -6.61
C LEU A 19 -14.54 18.79 -6.85
N GLU A 20 -14.44 18.04 -7.96
CA GLU A 20 -15.32 16.90 -8.26
C GLU A 20 -15.25 15.78 -7.19
N ARG A 21 -14.13 15.68 -6.46
CA ARG A 21 -13.99 14.74 -5.33
C ARG A 21 -14.56 15.27 -4.03
N SER A 22 -14.55 16.59 -3.85
CA SER A 22 -14.85 17.25 -2.58
C SER A 22 -16.28 17.77 -2.46
N PHE A 23 -16.95 18.02 -3.58
CA PHE A 23 -18.27 18.67 -3.65
C PHE A 23 -19.23 17.86 -4.53
N ASP A 24 -20.53 18.18 -4.45
CA ASP A 24 -21.48 17.62 -5.42
C ASP A 24 -21.21 18.14 -6.83
N PRO A 25 -21.64 17.43 -7.90
CA PRO A 25 -21.30 17.81 -9.27
C PRO A 25 -21.72 19.22 -9.70
N GLU A 26 -22.84 19.75 -9.20
CA GLU A 26 -23.30 21.09 -9.57
C GLU A 26 -22.52 22.16 -8.80
N GLU A 27 -22.29 21.96 -7.50
CA GLU A 27 -21.43 22.83 -6.68
C GLU A 27 -19.99 22.86 -7.21
N ALA A 28 -19.40 21.69 -7.51
CA ALA A 28 -18.05 21.59 -8.08
C ALA A 28 -17.92 22.39 -9.38
N LYS A 29 -18.93 22.33 -10.24
CA LYS A 29 -18.98 23.06 -11.51
C LYS A 29 -19.11 24.57 -11.30
N GLU A 30 -19.93 25.01 -10.35
CA GLU A 30 -20.08 26.43 -9.99
C GLU A 30 -18.76 26.98 -9.44
N VAL A 31 -18.15 26.29 -8.48
CA VAL A 31 -16.87 26.69 -7.88
C VAL A 31 -15.76 26.71 -8.94
N LEU A 32 -15.69 25.71 -9.82
CA LEU A 32 -14.69 25.66 -10.89
C LEU A 32 -14.83 26.83 -11.88
N SER A 33 -16.07 27.20 -12.22
CA SER A 33 -16.33 28.34 -13.09
C SER A 33 -15.87 29.64 -12.44
N SER A 34 -16.23 29.85 -11.17
CA SER A 34 -15.80 31.02 -10.39
C SER A 34 -14.27 31.09 -10.24
N PHE A 35 -13.65 29.95 -9.91
CA PHE A 35 -12.20 29.82 -9.80
C PHE A 35 -11.50 30.16 -11.11
N SER A 36 -11.95 29.59 -12.23
CA SER A 36 -11.30 29.79 -13.53
C SER A 36 -11.35 31.25 -13.98
N GLN A 37 -12.50 31.91 -13.77
CA GLN A 37 -12.64 33.34 -14.03
C GLN A 37 -11.69 34.13 -13.13
N ARG A 38 -11.71 33.88 -11.83
CA ARG A 38 -10.96 34.70 -10.89
C ARG A 38 -9.45 34.50 -11.00
N PHE A 39 -9.02 33.28 -11.25
CA PHE A 39 -7.62 32.93 -11.48
C PHE A 39 -7.09 33.66 -12.71
N SER A 40 -7.88 33.75 -13.79
CA SER A 40 -7.53 34.50 -14.99
C SER A 40 -7.38 36.01 -14.71
N GLU A 41 -8.36 36.60 -14.02
CA GLU A 41 -8.33 38.03 -13.66
C GLU A 41 -7.12 38.41 -12.81
N LEU A 42 -6.84 37.62 -11.76
CA LEU A 42 -5.70 37.88 -10.86
C LEU A 42 -4.36 37.68 -11.57
N HIS A 43 -4.27 36.70 -12.48
CA HIS A 43 -3.08 36.45 -13.26
C HIS A 43 -2.78 37.59 -14.25
N GLU A 44 -3.79 38.08 -14.96
CA GLU A 44 -3.63 39.25 -15.83
C GLU A 44 -3.28 40.51 -15.03
N LYS A 45 -3.87 40.68 -13.84
CA LYS A 45 -3.47 41.77 -12.94
C LYS A 45 -1.99 41.65 -12.54
N LEU A 46 -1.51 40.47 -12.18
CA LEU A 46 -0.10 40.25 -11.84
C LEU A 46 0.84 40.56 -13.02
N LYS A 47 0.45 40.24 -14.27
CA LYS A 47 1.24 40.56 -15.47
C LYS A 47 1.40 42.06 -15.73
N LEU A 48 0.46 42.89 -15.26
CA LEU A 48 0.51 44.35 -15.44
C LEU A 48 1.46 45.03 -14.44
N GLU A 49 2.01 44.29 -13.48
CA GLU A 49 2.91 44.82 -12.46
C GLU A 49 4.33 44.99 -13.02
N GLU A 50 4.73 46.24 -13.23
CA GLU A 50 6.00 46.60 -13.88
C GLU A 50 7.25 46.07 -13.16
N ASN A 51 7.11 45.71 -11.88
CA ASN A 51 8.22 45.23 -11.04
C ASN A 51 8.46 43.72 -11.10
N PHE A 52 7.66 42.96 -11.86
CA PHE A 52 7.78 41.52 -11.97
C PHE A 52 8.36 41.12 -13.34
N ASN A 53 9.54 40.51 -13.34
CA ASN A 53 10.08 39.87 -14.53
C ASN A 53 9.36 38.53 -14.83
N GLU A 54 9.59 37.96 -16.02
CA GLU A 54 8.93 36.72 -16.45
C GLU A 54 9.10 35.55 -15.47
N THR A 55 10.26 35.45 -14.80
CA THR A 55 10.51 34.40 -13.81
C THR A 55 9.73 34.65 -12.52
N GLN A 56 9.64 35.91 -12.07
CA GLN A 56 8.80 36.26 -10.92
C GLN A 56 7.31 36.04 -11.21
N LEU A 57 6.85 36.32 -12.43
CA LEU A 57 5.48 36.02 -12.86
C LEU A 57 5.22 34.50 -12.85
N PHE A 58 6.18 33.71 -13.34
CA PHE A 58 6.08 32.24 -13.30
C PHE A 58 5.91 31.72 -11.87
N TYR A 59 6.74 32.16 -10.93
CA TYR A 59 6.60 31.74 -9.52
C TYR A 59 5.37 32.34 -8.84
N GLY A 60 4.99 33.57 -9.18
CA GLY A 60 3.86 34.31 -8.63
C GLY A 60 2.49 33.71 -8.95
N ILE A 61 2.41 32.78 -9.91
CA ILE A 61 1.17 32.04 -10.18
C ILE A 61 0.66 31.27 -8.96
N ASN A 62 1.55 30.81 -8.08
CA ASN A 62 1.21 29.96 -6.94
C ASN A 62 0.35 30.72 -5.91
N PRO A 63 0.78 31.88 -5.38
CA PRO A 63 -0.09 32.73 -4.57
C PRO A 63 -1.40 33.10 -5.26
N VAL A 64 -1.35 33.44 -6.56
CA VAL A 64 -2.54 33.81 -7.34
C VAL A 64 -3.55 32.65 -7.41
N PHE A 65 -3.07 31.42 -7.54
CA PHE A 65 -3.90 30.20 -7.48
C PHE A 65 -4.59 30.06 -6.12
N VAL A 66 -3.86 30.24 -5.01
CA VAL A 66 -4.42 30.13 -3.65
C VAL A 66 -5.49 31.19 -3.41
N ILE A 67 -5.23 32.45 -3.81
CA ILE A 67 -6.20 33.54 -3.70
C ILE A 67 -7.46 33.24 -4.52
N ALA A 68 -7.29 32.82 -5.77
CA ALA A 68 -8.41 32.52 -6.66
C ALA A 68 -9.30 31.39 -6.12
N LEU A 69 -8.68 30.33 -5.59
CA LEU A 69 -9.42 29.19 -5.03
C LEU A 69 -10.18 29.59 -3.77
N GLU A 70 -9.57 30.37 -2.88
CA GLU A 70 -10.27 30.89 -1.72
C GLU A 70 -11.46 31.76 -2.14
N GLU A 71 -11.27 32.67 -3.09
CA GLU A 71 -12.30 33.61 -3.52
C GLU A 71 -13.48 32.92 -4.23
N ALA A 72 -13.23 31.80 -4.90
CA ALA A 72 -14.23 31.00 -5.60
C ALA A 72 -15.10 30.11 -4.68
N LEU A 73 -14.59 29.72 -3.51
CA LEU A 73 -15.33 28.84 -2.61
C LEU A 73 -16.56 29.55 -2.00
N PRO A 74 -17.69 28.84 -1.84
CA PRO A 74 -18.90 29.42 -1.28
C PRO A 74 -18.71 29.73 0.20
N GLY A 75 -19.16 30.91 0.64
CA GLY A 75 -19.08 31.35 2.02
C GLY A 75 -19.58 32.78 2.17
N LYS A 76 -20.09 33.15 3.34
CA LYS A 76 -20.41 34.56 3.64
C LYS A 76 -19.11 35.36 3.59
N GLN A 77 -19.09 36.47 2.85
CA GLN A 77 -17.95 37.40 2.80
C GLN A 77 -17.43 37.65 4.23
N GLY A 78 -16.18 37.26 4.50
CA GLY A 78 -15.49 37.46 5.78
C GLY A 78 -15.41 36.26 6.74
N GLN A 79 -16.01 35.10 6.44
CA GLN A 79 -15.88 33.87 7.24
C GLN A 79 -15.73 32.61 6.37
N LYS A 80 -14.76 32.62 5.45
CA LYS A 80 -14.41 31.39 4.74
C LYS A 80 -13.54 30.52 5.64
N ASP A 81 -13.84 29.23 5.67
CA ASP A 81 -13.08 28.27 6.46
C ASP A 81 -11.74 28.01 5.76
N VAL A 82 -10.70 28.69 6.26
CA VAL A 82 -9.31 28.54 5.79
C VAL A 82 -8.87 27.08 5.80
N THR A 83 -9.44 26.24 6.68
CA THR A 83 -9.14 24.80 6.73
C THR A 83 -9.53 24.09 5.43
N ILE A 84 -10.68 24.45 4.84
CA ILE A 84 -11.14 23.87 3.57
C ILE A 84 -10.20 24.31 2.43
N VAL A 85 -9.85 25.59 2.40
CA VAL A 85 -8.91 26.15 1.40
C VAL A 85 -7.57 25.41 1.49
N THR A 86 -6.98 25.34 2.69
CA THR A 86 -5.72 24.65 2.95
C THR A 86 -5.78 23.20 2.49
N ARG A 87 -6.84 22.47 2.85
CA ARG A 87 -7.00 21.06 2.45
C ARG A 87 -7.01 20.91 0.92
N LEU A 88 -7.79 21.73 0.21
CA LEU A 88 -7.90 21.65 -1.25
C LEU A 88 -6.58 22.03 -1.93
N VAL A 89 -5.95 23.13 -1.50
CA VAL A 89 -4.65 23.59 -2.01
C VAL A 89 -3.59 22.50 -1.84
N LEU A 90 -3.45 21.92 -0.66
CA LEU A 90 -2.47 20.87 -0.40
C LEU A 90 -2.76 19.58 -1.17
N ALA A 91 -4.04 19.22 -1.38
CA ALA A 91 -4.41 18.06 -2.20
C ALA A 91 -4.07 18.25 -3.68
N ILE A 92 -4.31 19.46 -4.20
CA ILE A 92 -3.95 19.85 -5.57
C ILE A 92 -2.43 19.84 -5.74
N TYR A 93 -1.69 20.48 -4.83
CA TYR A 93 -0.22 20.49 -4.88
C TYR A 93 0.37 19.10 -4.75
N LYS A 94 -0.16 18.27 -3.85
CA LYS A 94 0.27 16.89 -3.75
C LYS A 94 0.11 16.15 -5.07
N THR A 95 -1.06 16.26 -5.70
CA THR A 95 -1.33 15.64 -7.02
C THR A 95 -0.36 16.16 -8.08
N MET A 96 -0.10 17.48 -8.10
CA MET A 96 0.84 18.12 -9.01
C MET A 96 2.26 17.60 -8.86
N LEU A 97 2.72 17.40 -7.62
CA LEU A 97 4.09 17.03 -7.32
C LEU A 97 4.34 15.53 -7.32
N GLU A 98 3.31 14.70 -7.10
CA GLU A 98 3.46 13.28 -6.85
C GLU A 98 4.32 12.59 -7.92
N GLU A 99 3.96 12.76 -9.19
CA GLU A 99 4.64 12.11 -10.31
C GLU A 99 5.91 12.85 -10.74
N MET A 100 5.92 14.19 -10.66
CA MET A 100 7.00 15.03 -11.19
C MET A 100 8.18 15.20 -10.23
N VAL A 101 7.93 15.20 -8.93
CA VAL A 101 8.93 15.55 -7.90
C VAL A 101 9.01 14.48 -6.84
N LEU A 102 7.89 14.13 -6.20
CA LEU A 102 7.89 13.32 -5.00
C LEU A 102 8.34 11.88 -5.27
N GLU A 103 7.76 11.20 -6.27
CA GLU A 103 8.12 9.83 -6.63
C GLU A 103 9.54 9.68 -7.18
N PRO A 104 10.00 10.53 -8.14
CA PRO A 104 11.41 10.52 -8.56
C PRO A 104 12.37 10.70 -7.39
N GLN A 105 12.09 11.66 -6.49
CA GLN A 105 12.92 11.89 -5.31
C GLN A 105 12.93 10.68 -4.37
N ARG A 106 11.78 10.04 -4.09
CA ARG A 106 11.73 8.81 -3.28
C ARG A 106 12.56 7.68 -3.88
N ARG A 107 12.45 7.44 -5.18
CA ARG A 107 13.22 6.39 -5.88
C ARG A 107 14.71 6.70 -5.87
N PHE A 108 15.08 7.95 -6.11
CA PHE A 108 16.46 8.40 -6.07
C PHE A 108 17.08 8.22 -4.68
N MET A 109 16.35 8.63 -3.64
CA MET A 109 16.76 8.46 -2.24
C MET A 109 16.85 6.99 -1.83
N ALA A 110 15.88 6.16 -2.21
CA ALA A 110 15.86 4.74 -1.88
C ALA A 110 16.98 3.94 -2.54
N SER A 111 17.46 4.36 -3.71
CA SER A 111 18.54 3.70 -4.45
C SER A 111 19.95 4.20 -4.07
N SER A 112 20.04 5.31 -3.32
CA SER A 112 21.34 5.84 -2.87
C SER A 112 21.96 5.00 -1.75
N LYS A 113 23.29 4.83 -1.82
CA LYS A 113 24.09 4.24 -0.73
C LYS A 113 24.09 5.13 0.51
N ASP A 114 24.07 6.44 0.32
CA ASP A 114 23.97 7.44 1.38
C ASP A 114 22.83 8.42 1.06
N PRO A 115 21.59 8.07 1.44
CA PRO A 115 20.44 8.91 1.17
C PRO A 115 20.59 10.32 1.74
N TRP A 116 21.24 10.49 2.90
CA TRP A 116 21.41 11.82 3.51
C TRP A 116 22.30 12.72 2.64
N ALA A 117 23.50 12.25 2.29
CA ALA A 117 24.40 13.04 1.44
C ALA A 117 23.78 13.34 0.07
N THR A 118 23.03 12.38 -0.48
CA THR A 118 22.27 12.57 -1.72
C THR A 118 21.20 13.66 -1.59
N PHE A 119 20.41 13.64 -0.51
CA PHE A 119 19.42 14.67 -0.23
C PHE A 119 20.04 16.07 -0.11
N VAL A 120 21.12 16.21 0.67
CA VAL A 120 21.79 17.50 0.88
C VAL A 120 22.27 18.08 -0.45
N GLU A 121 22.90 17.25 -1.29
CA GLU A 121 23.41 17.68 -2.57
C GLU A 121 22.29 18.04 -3.57
N ASP A 122 21.24 17.22 -3.64
CA ASP A 122 20.07 17.48 -4.50
C ASP A 122 19.34 18.76 -4.07
N THR A 123 19.12 18.94 -2.77
CA THR A 123 18.47 20.13 -2.21
C THR A 123 19.32 21.37 -2.44
N ARG A 124 20.64 21.31 -2.26
CA ARG A 124 21.54 22.44 -2.55
C ARG A 124 21.45 22.85 -4.02
N LYS A 125 21.50 21.90 -4.95
CA LYS A 125 21.37 22.17 -6.39
C LYS A 125 20.01 22.76 -6.75
N GLY A 126 18.93 22.19 -6.21
CA GLY A 126 17.58 22.70 -6.40
C GLY A 126 17.44 24.14 -5.87
N ASN A 127 17.91 24.39 -4.66
CA ASN A 127 17.86 25.70 -4.03
C ASN A 127 18.70 26.74 -4.77
N GLN A 128 19.91 26.41 -5.23
CA GLN A 128 20.70 27.32 -6.04
C GLN A 128 20.00 27.69 -7.35
N LYS A 129 19.34 26.73 -7.98
CA LYS A 129 18.60 26.99 -9.23
C LYS A 129 17.35 27.85 -9.02
N ILE A 130 16.62 27.63 -7.93
CA ILE A 130 15.27 28.17 -7.73
C ILE A 130 15.25 29.40 -6.80
N TYR A 131 16.09 29.42 -5.77
CA TYR A 131 16.03 30.39 -4.66
C TYR A 131 17.27 31.29 -4.52
N ASP A 132 18.40 30.97 -5.18
CA ASP A 132 19.59 31.84 -5.19
C ASP A 132 19.43 32.98 -6.21
N ASN A 133 18.53 33.91 -5.87
CA ASN A 133 18.19 35.08 -6.66
C ASN A 133 17.72 36.23 -5.77
N GLU A 134 17.46 37.38 -6.39
CA GLU A 134 17.14 38.65 -5.69
C GLU A 134 15.79 38.65 -4.96
N TYR A 135 14.87 37.74 -5.30
CA TYR A 135 13.49 37.71 -4.78
C TYR A 135 13.25 36.58 -3.75
N PHE A 136 14.23 35.70 -3.54
CA PHE A 136 14.24 34.75 -2.42
C PHE A 136 15.42 34.94 -1.45
N GLN A 137 16.56 35.46 -1.92
CA GLN A 137 17.74 35.74 -1.09
C GLN A 137 18.14 34.56 -0.18
N LEU A 138 18.34 33.40 -0.82
CA LEU A 138 18.82 32.19 -0.17
C LEU A 138 20.15 32.41 0.53
N LYS A 139 20.27 31.89 1.75
CA LYS A 139 21.51 31.86 2.51
C LYS A 139 21.71 30.48 3.15
N GLU A 140 22.72 29.74 2.73
CA GLU A 140 23.12 28.51 3.42
C GLU A 140 23.62 28.87 4.84
N VAL A 141 23.12 28.15 5.84
CA VAL A 141 23.45 28.36 7.26
C VAL A 141 24.45 27.30 7.72
N THR A 142 24.20 26.03 7.41
CA THR A 142 25.03 24.91 7.85
C THR A 142 24.87 23.72 6.91
N ALA A 143 25.96 22.99 6.65
CA ALA A 143 25.97 21.75 5.89
C ALA A 143 26.97 20.77 6.51
N THR A 144 26.53 20.05 7.55
CA THR A 144 27.30 19.02 8.25
C THR A 144 26.82 17.62 7.86
N LYS A 145 27.35 16.57 8.50
CA LYS A 145 26.85 15.20 8.27
C LYS A 145 25.52 14.95 8.99
N GLU A 146 25.15 15.86 9.88
CA GLU A 146 24.04 15.74 10.81
C GLU A 146 22.89 16.68 10.46
N GLU A 147 23.23 17.85 9.92
CA GLU A 147 22.30 18.94 9.68
C GLU A 147 22.59 19.62 8.35
N PHE A 148 21.52 19.93 7.62
CA PHE A 148 21.55 20.83 6.49
C PHE A 148 20.52 21.93 6.72
N ALA A 149 20.97 23.18 6.72
CA ALA A 149 20.19 24.34 7.09
C ALA A 149 20.43 25.49 6.12
N PHE A 150 19.35 26.17 5.76
CA PHE A 150 19.41 27.43 5.00
C PHE A 150 18.24 28.33 5.40
N ASP A 151 18.41 29.62 5.14
CA ASP A 151 17.41 30.65 5.37
C ASP A 151 17.02 31.32 4.05
N ILE A 152 15.74 31.69 3.92
CA ILE A 152 15.20 32.54 2.86
C ILE A 152 14.89 33.90 3.49
N ASN A 153 15.59 34.96 3.08
CA ASN A 153 15.50 36.28 3.72
C ASN A 153 14.53 37.25 3.00
N ARG A 154 14.03 36.85 1.83
CA ARG A 154 12.99 37.54 1.08
C ARG A 154 12.07 36.48 0.49
N CYS A 155 10.77 36.73 0.35
CA CYS A 155 9.87 35.70 -0.18
C CYS A 155 8.91 36.31 -1.19
N LEU A 156 9.20 36.06 -2.48
CA LEU A 156 8.34 36.45 -3.58
C LEU A 156 6.87 36.02 -3.36
N TYR A 157 6.63 34.84 -2.80
CA TYR A 157 5.27 34.38 -2.54
C TYR A 157 4.52 35.29 -1.57
N GLN A 158 5.17 35.71 -0.48
CA GLN A 158 4.57 36.63 0.48
C GLN A 158 4.36 38.01 -0.14
N GLU A 159 5.29 38.49 -0.97
CA GLU A 159 5.16 39.78 -1.67
C GLU A 159 3.95 39.79 -2.61
N VAL A 160 3.68 38.68 -3.30
CA VAL A 160 2.47 38.56 -4.13
C VAL A 160 1.22 38.56 -3.24
N PHE A 161 1.19 37.86 -2.11
CA PHE A 161 0.05 37.95 -1.19
C PHE A 161 -0.18 39.38 -0.66
N GLN A 162 0.88 40.10 -0.29
CA GLN A 162 0.82 41.51 0.12
C GLN A 162 0.27 42.41 -0.99
N LEU A 163 0.71 42.20 -2.22
CA LEU A 163 0.24 42.94 -3.40
C LEU A 163 -1.28 42.82 -3.59
N PHE A 164 -1.86 41.66 -3.26
CA PHE A 164 -3.30 41.42 -3.33
C PHE A 164 -4.03 41.67 -2.00
N GLY A 165 -3.34 42.08 -0.92
CA GLY A 165 -3.91 42.27 0.41
C GLY A 165 -4.45 40.99 1.04
N ARG A 166 -3.80 39.85 0.78
CA ARG A 166 -4.17 38.50 1.19
C ARG A 166 -3.07 37.78 1.96
N GLU A 167 -2.33 38.51 2.79
CA GLU A 167 -1.26 37.96 3.63
C GLU A 167 -1.74 36.86 4.57
N ASP A 168 -3.03 36.86 4.91
CA ASP A 168 -3.72 35.83 5.70
C ASP A 168 -3.60 34.43 5.08
N LEU A 169 -3.44 34.34 3.76
CA LEU A 169 -3.30 33.08 3.03
C LEU A 169 -1.84 32.62 2.88
N GLY A 170 -0.86 33.46 3.19
CA GLY A 170 0.57 33.15 3.12
C GLY A 170 0.98 31.85 3.84
N PRO A 171 0.47 31.56 5.05
CA PRO A 171 0.78 30.32 5.76
C PRO A 171 0.42 29.03 5.00
N ILE A 172 -0.61 29.05 4.13
CA ILE A 172 -0.99 27.89 3.32
C ILE A 172 0.16 27.49 2.39
N MET A 173 0.86 28.47 1.81
CA MET A 173 2.03 28.22 0.97
C MET A 173 3.24 27.72 1.78
N CYS A 174 3.30 27.97 3.08
CA CYS A 174 4.38 27.44 3.92
C CYS A 174 4.17 25.95 4.24
N GLU A 175 2.92 25.48 4.32
CA GLU A 175 2.58 24.06 4.52
C GLU A 175 2.92 23.18 3.31
N TYR A 176 3.07 23.79 2.14
CA TYR A 176 3.59 23.11 0.95
C TYR A 176 4.95 22.44 1.20
N ASP A 177 5.82 23.10 1.98
CA ASP A 177 7.15 22.56 2.29
C ASP A 177 7.07 21.30 3.16
N SER A 178 6.06 21.21 4.03
CA SER A 178 5.76 20.00 4.81
C SER A 178 5.41 18.82 3.91
N LEU A 179 4.69 19.03 2.80
CA LEU A 179 4.39 17.95 1.83
C LEU A 179 5.66 17.36 1.20
N ILE A 180 6.63 18.23 0.84
CA ILE A 180 7.91 17.79 0.27
C ILE A 180 8.75 17.08 1.34
N ALA A 181 8.75 17.59 2.58
CA ALA A 181 9.49 16.97 3.67
C ALA A 181 8.93 15.59 4.06
N ASP A 182 7.60 15.47 4.19
CA ASP A 182 6.91 14.22 4.53
C ASP A 182 7.23 13.10 3.54
N ASN A 183 7.43 13.47 2.26
CA ASN A 183 7.83 12.55 1.21
C ASN A 183 9.14 11.79 1.49
N ILE A 184 10.06 12.43 2.21
CA ILE A 184 11.40 11.92 2.51
C ILE A 184 11.62 11.69 4.01
N ALA A 185 10.54 11.71 4.81
CA ALA A 185 10.57 11.55 6.27
C ALA A 185 11.21 10.24 6.77
N LYS A 186 11.40 9.26 5.90
CA LYS A 186 12.14 8.02 6.20
C LYS A 186 13.65 8.27 6.39
N TRP A 187 14.20 9.29 5.75
CA TRP A 187 15.64 9.56 5.72
C TRP A 187 16.00 10.89 6.38
N VAL A 188 15.08 11.85 6.34
CA VAL A 188 15.31 13.24 6.74
C VAL A 188 14.21 13.67 7.70
N ARG A 189 14.60 14.31 8.80
CA ARG A 189 13.67 15.01 9.69
C ARG A 189 13.69 16.49 9.32
N PHE A 190 12.53 17.08 9.12
CA PHE A 190 12.39 18.50 8.76
C PHE A 190 11.82 19.28 9.95
N GLU A 191 12.38 20.46 10.21
CA GLU A 191 11.87 21.45 11.16
C GLU A 191 11.91 22.83 10.52
N ARG A 192 10.89 23.63 10.83
CA ARG A 192 10.76 25.03 10.39
C ARG A 192 9.98 25.81 11.42
N GLU A 193 10.69 26.68 12.14
CA GLU A 193 10.11 27.47 13.24
C GLU A 193 9.72 28.88 12.80
N GLU A 194 10.49 29.48 11.89
CA GLU A 194 10.30 30.85 11.41
C GLU A 194 9.80 30.86 9.97
N THR A 195 8.78 31.67 9.68
CA THR A 195 8.33 31.93 8.31
C THR A 195 8.00 33.41 8.13
N ILE A 196 8.33 33.97 6.95
CA ILE A 196 7.99 35.34 6.60
C ILE A 196 6.46 35.54 6.57
N ALA A 197 5.71 34.51 6.15
CA ALA A 197 4.24 34.53 6.18
C ALA A 197 3.64 34.61 7.60
N ALA A 198 4.36 34.13 8.61
CA ALA A 198 4.01 34.29 10.03
C ALA A 198 4.54 35.60 10.63
N GLY A 199 5.12 36.49 9.82
CA GLY A 199 5.67 37.78 10.27
C GLY A 199 7.12 37.71 10.78
N CYS A 200 7.83 36.60 10.59
CA CYS A 200 9.26 36.52 10.90
C CYS A 200 10.10 37.24 9.83
N ASN A 201 11.37 37.53 10.14
CA ASN A 201 12.28 38.20 9.19
C ASN A 201 12.86 37.25 8.12
N LYS A 202 12.62 35.94 8.24
CA LYS A 202 13.15 34.90 7.35
C LYS A 202 12.29 33.64 7.42
N CYS A 203 12.46 32.75 6.45
CA CYS A 203 12.01 31.37 6.55
C CYS A 203 13.19 30.46 6.91
N SER A 204 13.10 29.74 8.03
CA SER A 204 14.18 28.89 8.53
C SER A 204 13.99 27.42 8.16
N PHE A 205 14.76 26.89 7.21
CA PHE A 205 14.68 25.48 6.82
C PHE A 205 15.76 24.67 7.55
N ARG A 206 15.37 23.65 8.32
CA ARG A 206 16.28 22.79 9.07
C ARG A 206 16.00 21.33 8.75
N PHE A 207 16.99 20.65 8.19
CA PHE A 207 16.92 19.22 7.89
C PHE A 207 17.95 18.48 8.71
N PHE A 208 17.57 17.32 9.24
CA PHE A 208 18.43 16.50 10.10
C PHE A 208 18.49 15.07 9.60
N ASN A 209 19.67 14.47 9.73
CA ASN A 209 19.91 13.08 9.40
C ASN A 209 19.27 12.15 10.45
N ILE A 210 18.31 11.31 10.05
CA ILE A 210 17.61 10.41 10.98
C ILE A 210 18.49 9.25 11.44
N LYS A 211 19.54 8.87 10.67
CA LYS A 211 20.39 7.71 11.00
C LYS A 211 21.17 7.84 12.30
N GLN A 212 21.32 9.05 12.85
CA GLN A 212 22.17 9.27 14.02
C GLN A 212 21.40 9.40 15.33
N LYS A 213 20.14 9.87 15.34
CA LYS A 213 19.43 10.10 16.61
C LYS A 213 18.97 8.82 17.33
N PHE A 214 19.06 7.65 16.71
CA PHE A 214 18.76 6.38 17.37
C PHE A 214 19.91 5.86 18.25
N SER A 215 21.12 6.44 18.21
CA SER A 215 22.23 6.06 19.08
C SER A 215 22.30 6.80 20.42
N ASP A 216 21.48 7.84 20.63
CA ASP A 216 21.65 8.76 21.76
C ASP A 216 20.39 8.84 22.66
N ASN A 217 19.47 7.87 22.56
CA ASN A 217 18.29 7.80 23.42
C ASN A 217 18.50 6.81 24.57
N PRO A 218 18.68 7.26 25.83
CA PRO A 218 19.03 6.41 26.96
C PRO A 218 17.96 5.35 27.28
N ILE A 219 16.70 5.55 26.88
CA ILE A 219 15.62 4.57 27.04
C ILE A 219 15.79 3.42 26.03
N ILE A 220 16.24 3.75 24.81
CA ILE A 220 16.53 2.76 23.77
C ILE A 220 17.84 2.03 24.07
N ASP A 221 18.84 2.68 24.68
CA ASP A 221 20.07 2.03 25.15
C ASP A 221 19.82 1.10 26.35
N THR A 222 18.91 1.45 27.25
CA THR A 222 18.47 0.53 28.31
C THR A 222 17.79 -0.70 27.70
N PHE A 223 16.95 -0.50 26.67
CA PHE A 223 16.29 -1.58 25.95
C PHE A 223 17.26 -2.43 25.10
N HIS A 224 18.27 -1.81 24.48
CA HIS A 224 19.29 -2.51 23.70
C HIS A 224 20.34 -3.20 24.56
N SER A 225 20.68 -2.65 25.72
CA SER A 225 21.55 -3.30 26.72
C SER A 225 20.85 -4.53 27.30
N PHE A 226 19.54 -4.45 27.54
CA PHE A 226 18.72 -5.59 27.92
C PHE A 226 18.69 -6.68 26.83
N LEU A 227 18.61 -6.30 25.55
CA LEU A 227 18.69 -7.24 24.43
C LEU A 227 20.11 -7.81 24.23
N GLN A 228 21.18 -7.05 24.49
CA GLN A 228 22.56 -7.54 24.45
C GLN A 228 22.90 -8.49 25.61
N ILE A 229 22.26 -8.34 26.76
CA ILE A 229 22.37 -9.31 27.87
C ILE A 229 21.73 -10.64 27.46
N ILE A 230 20.63 -10.60 26.71
CA ILE A 230 19.93 -11.78 26.17
C ILE A 230 20.71 -12.44 25.02
N ASP A 231 21.33 -11.66 24.14
CA ASP A 231 22.10 -12.17 22.99
C ASP A 231 23.49 -12.72 23.37
N ASN A 232 24.05 -12.36 24.54
CA ASN A 232 25.37 -12.82 24.99
C ASN A 232 25.34 -13.94 26.05
N SER A 233 24.16 -14.43 26.46
CA SER A 233 24.06 -15.53 27.42
C SER A 233 24.03 -16.89 26.72
N ASP A 234 25.18 -17.32 26.19
CA ASP A 234 25.42 -18.71 25.75
C ASP A 234 25.85 -19.64 26.90
N GLU A 235 25.91 -19.14 28.15
CA GLU A 235 26.04 -19.97 29.35
C GLU A 235 24.77 -19.91 30.21
N MET A 236 24.24 -21.09 30.55
CA MET A 236 23.14 -21.26 31.50
C MET A 236 23.48 -20.58 32.84
N LEU A 237 22.91 -19.40 33.08
CA LEU A 237 22.71 -18.92 34.44
C LEU A 237 21.61 -19.77 35.07
N THR A 238 21.91 -20.35 36.23
CA THR A 238 20.93 -21.16 36.95
C THR A 238 19.86 -20.26 37.55
N LYS A 239 18.64 -20.79 37.67
CA LYS A 239 17.43 -20.09 38.18
C LYS A 239 17.66 -19.29 39.48
N GLN A 240 18.68 -19.65 40.27
CA GLN A 240 19.05 -18.99 41.52
C GLN A 240 19.76 -17.63 41.33
N GLU A 241 20.43 -17.38 40.21
CA GLU A 241 21.14 -16.12 39.92
C GLU A 241 20.20 -15.05 39.35
N ILE A 242 19.10 -15.47 38.72
CA ILE A 242 18.02 -14.58 38.28
C ILE A 242 17.15 -14.13 39.47
N ILE A 243 16.97 -14.99 40.49
CA ILE A 243 16.18 -14.67 41.68
C ILE A 243 16.91 -13.68 42.61
N ASN A 244 18.24 -13.60 42.56
CA ASN A 244 19.02 -12.75 43.46
C ASN A 244 19.26 -11.31 42.96
N ASN A 245 18.86 -10.99 41.72
CA ASN A 245 18.86 -9.61 41.23
C ASN A 245 17.44 -9.05 41.35
N GLU A 246 17.16 -8.36 42.45
CA GLU A 246 15.89 -7.72 42.76
C GLU A 246 15.45 -6.77 41.64
N LEU A 247 14.55 -7.25 40.77
CA LEU A 247 13.61 -6.42 40.03
C LEU A 247 12.23 -6.75 40.59
N ASP A 248 11.68 -5.76 41.30
CA ASP A 248 10.41 -5.80 42.00
C ASP A 248 9.24 -6.26 41.12
N GLU A 249 8.43 -7.19 41.63
CA GLU A 249 7.26 -7.81 40.99
C GLU A 249 6.07 -6.82 40.79
N SER A 250 6.28 -5.52 41.01
CA SER A 250 5.22 -4.50 41.00
C SER A 250 5.04 -3.75 39.66
N THR A 251 5.80 -4.10 38.61
CA THR A 251 5.71 -3.38 37.33
C THR A 251 4.68 -4.02 36.39
N ASP A 252 3.40 -4.00 36.77
CA ASP A 252 2.33 -4.55 35.93
C ASP A 252 1.11 -3.60 35.92
N LEU A 253 0.54 -3.41 34.74
CA LEU A 253 -0.61 -2.54 34.42
C LEU A 253 -0.40 -1.01 34.47
N GLU A 254 0.24 -0.44 35.50
CA GLU A 254 0.28 1.02 35.67
C GLU A 254 1.18 1.71 34.62
N ASP A 255 2.26 1.06 34.19
CA ASP A 255 3.13 1.57 33.13
C ASP A 255 2.55 1.36 31.72
N MET A 256 1.70 0.34 31.55
CA MET A 256 0.89 0.16 30.32
C MET A 256 -0.20 1.24 30.22
N ILE A 257 -0.79 1.63 31.36
CA ILE A 257 -1.74 2.76 31.45
C ILE A 257 -1.02 4.09 31.18
N LYS A 258 0.20 4.30 31.71
CA LYS A 258 1.01 5.49 31.40
C LYS A 258 1.39 5.54 29.93
N LEU A 259 1.77 4.41 29.32
CA LEU A 259 2.07 4.33 27.89
C LEU A 259 0.83 4.64 27.04
N TYR A 260 -0.34 4.13 27.43
CA TYR A 260 -1.63 4.46 26.81
C TYR A 260 -1.98 5.95 26.93
N GLU A 261 -1.87 6.54 28.12
CA GLU A 261 -2.11 7.96 28.37
C GLU A 261 -1.11 8.85 27.61
N LEU A 262 0.14 8.41 27.46
CA LEU A 262 1.16 9.11 26.67
C LEU A 262 0.83 9.11 25.17
N ILE A 263 0.39 7.97 24.62
CA ILE A 263 -0.04 7.81 23.22
C ILE A 263 -1.33 8.61 22.97
N LYS A 264 -2.26 8.60 23.92
CA LYS A 264 -3.50 9.40 23.89
C LYS A 264 -3.20 10.90 23.87
N ASN A 265 -2.27 11.38 24.69
CA ASN A 265 -1.89 12.80 24.74
C ASN A 265 -1.08 13.25 23.50
N HIS A 266 -0.28 12.37 22.90
CA HIS A 266 0.49 12.67 21.68
C HIS A 266 -0.32 12.51 20.38
N SER A 267 -1.51 11.90 20.44
CA SER A 267 -2.38 11.72 19.26
C SER A 267 -3.37 12.89 19.04
N GLY A 268 -3.40 13.89 19.93
CA GLY A 268 -4.18 15.12 19.75
C GLY A 268 -5.70 14.96 19.82
N VAL A 269 -6.21 13.81 20.27
CA VAL A 269 -7.66 13.53 20.31
C VAL A 269 -8.29 14.19 21.54
N ARG A 270 -8.97 15.32 21.35
CA ARG A 270 -9.94 15.84 22.33
C ARG A 270 -11.28 15.12 22.15
N THR A 271 -11.68 14.30 23.12
CA THR A 271 -13.06 13.85 23.22
C THR A 271 -13.88 14.95 23.90
N SER A 272 -14.60 15.76 23.13
CA SER A 272 -15.77 16.44 23.68
C SER A 272 -16.83 15.39 23.95
N THR A 273 -17.32 15.35 25.18
CA THR A 273 -18.51 14.61 25.63
C THR A 273 -19.65 14.70 24.62
N VAL A 274 -20.05 13.57 24.03
CA VAL A 274 -21.31 13.43 23.28
C VAL A 274 -22.10 12.29 23.92
N ASN A 275 -23.33 12.64 24.31
CA ASN A 275 -24.34 11.77 24.92
C ASN A 275 -24.60 10.50 24.09
N GLU A 276 -24.87 9.41 24.80
CA GLU A 276 -25.06 8.03 24.31
C GLU A 276 -26.40 7.75 23.61
N GLU A 277 -27.16 8.75 23.16
CA GLU A 277 -28.42 8.50 22.47
C GLU A 277 -28.52 9.32 21.18
N LEU A 278 -28.85 8.61 20.08
CA LEU A 278 -28.98 9.04 18.67
C LEU A 278 -27.66 9.08 17.87
N VAL A 279 -27.42 8.06 17.05
CA VAL A 279 -27.82 8.01 15.62
C VAL A 279 -27.34 6.67 15.05
N ILE A 280 -28.29 5.74 14.85
CA ILE A 280 -28.16 4.65 13.90
C ILE A 280 -28.67 5.21 12.57
N GLY A 281 -27.77 5.38 11.60
CA GLY A 281 -28.09 5.88 10.26
C GLY A 281 -27.00 5.50 9.27
N ASN A 282 -27.41 4.82 8.20
CA ASN A 282 -26.59 4.18 7.17
C ASN A 282 -25.63 5.12 6.41
N VAL A 283 -24.58 4.49 5.87
CA VAL A 283 -23.56 4.97 4.90
C VAL A 283 -22.45 5.85 5.48
N GLY A 284 -21.27 5.26 5.70
CA GLY A 284 -20.04 6.02 6.02
C GLY A 284 -18.92 5.28 6.77
N SER A 285 -19.11 4.02 7.20
CA SER A 285 -18.13 3.33 8.06
C SER A 285 -16.94 2.70 7.32
N TYR A 286 -17.05 2.42 6.01
CA TYR A 286 -16.00 1.73 5.25
C TYR A 286 -14.83 2.65 4.86
N GLU A 287 -15.12 3.90 4.47
CA GLU A 287 -14.09 4.88 4.09
C GLU A 287 -13.30 5.37 5.30
N ARG A 288 -13.98 5.62 6.44
CA ARG A 288 -13.31 5.93 7.72
C ARG A 288 -12.46 4.76 8.24
N TYR A 289 -12.86 3.51 7.98
CA TYR A 289 -12.07 2.34 8.37
C TYR A 289 -10.79 2.20 7.53
N GLU A 290 -10.85 2.43 6.21
CA GLU A 290 -9.64 2.42 5.37
C GLU A 290 -8.73 3.64 5.65
N GLU A 291 -9.28 4.82 5.99
CA GLU A 291 -8.49 5.95 6.47
C GLU A 291 -7.77 5.65 7.79
N TRP A 292 -8.45 5.05 8.76
CA TRP A 292 -7.85 4.64 10.04
C TRP A 292 -6.75 3.60 9.85
N LYS A 293 -6.97 2.62 8.97
CA LYS A 293 -5.98 1.60 8.61
C LYS A 293 -4.76 2.21 7.92
N LEU A 294 -4.96 3.17 7.01
CA LEU A 294 -3.90 3.93 6.36
C LEU A 294 -3.11 4.81 7.35
N LEU A 295 -3.76 5.45 8.32
CA LEU A 295 -3.11 6.24 9.37
C LEU A 295 -2.28 5.37 10.33
N PHE A 296 -2.81 4.20 10.70
CA PHE A 296 -2.13 3.24 11.56
C PHE A 296 -0.96 2.52 10.85
N ASP A 297 -1.11 2.22 9.55
CA ASP A 297 -0.05 1.68 8.68
C ASP A 297 1.08 2.68 8.41
N ARG A 298 0.82 3.99 8.53
CA ARG A 298 1.82 5.06 8.32
C ARG A 298 2.70 5.36 9.53
N LYS A 299 2.22 5.13 10.76
CA LYS A 299 2.94 5.55 11.99
C LYS A 299 3.87 4.49 12.59
N ILE A 300 3.73 3.22 12.21
CA ILE A 300 4.55 2.13 12.78
C ILE A 300 5.23 1.41 11.62
N SER A 301 6.55 1.42 11.59
CA SER A 301 7.31 0.76 10.53
C SER A 301 7.04 -0.76 10.51
N LYS A 302 7.15 -1.38 9.34
CA LYS A 302 7.03 -2.84 9.18
C LYS A 302 7.97 -3.64 10.11
N ASN A 303 9.12 -3.06 10.45
CA ASN A 303 10.07 -3.62 11.41
C ASN A 303 9.62 -3.48 12.86
N GLU A 304 9.10 -2.33 13.28
CA GLU A 304 8.52 -2.15 14.61
C GLU A 304 7.28 -3.02 14.82
N ARG A 305 6.44 -3.13 13.78
CA ARG A 305 5.30 -4.06 13.77
C ARG A 305 5.77 -5.50 13.98
N SER A 306 6.82 -5.91 13.28
CA SER A 306 7.40 -7.27 13.44
C SER A 306 8.03 -7.48 14.82
N LYS A 307 8.61 -6.45 15.44
CA LYS A 307 9.19 -6.51 16.79
C LYS A 307 8.13 -6.55 17.90
N ILE A 308 7.10 -5.71 17.82
CA ILE A 308 5.95 -5.71 18.75
C ILE A 308 5.23 -7.06 18.69
N ILE A 309 4.97 -7.56 17.48
CA ILE A 309 4.28 -8.83 17.28
C ILE A 309 5.17 -10.03 17.70
N ARG A 310 6.51 -9.97 17.54
CA ARG A 310 7.44 -11.00 18.05
C ARG A 310 7.49 -11.09 19.56
N ASN A 311 7.31 -9.98 20.28
CA ASN A 311 7.50 -9.92 21.74
C ASN A 311 6.19 -10.02 22.55
N LEU A 312 5.03 -9.81 21.92
CA LEU A 312 3.70 -10.04 22.53
C LEU A 312 3.51 -11.43 23.21
N PRO A 313 4.11 -12.54 22.73
CA PRO A 313 4.04 -13.84 23.38
C PRO A 313 4.69 -13.94 24.76
N LEU A 314 5.62 -13.04 25.11
CA LEU A 314 6.21 -13.00 26.46
C LEU A 314 5.23 -12.47 27.52
N ILE A 315 4.10 -11.88 27.07
CA ILE A 315 3.15 -11.16 27.92
C ILE A 315 1.85 -11.97 28.15
N LEU A 316 1.52 -12.95 27.29
CA LEU A 316 0.21 -13.64 27.32
C LEU A 316 0.33 -15.17 27.32
N LYS A 317 -0.25 -15.83 28.34
CA LYS A 317 -0.37 -17.30 28.46
C LYS A 317 -1.49 -17.86 27.55
N GLU A 318 -1.36 -19.10 27.10
CA GLU A 318 -2.26 -19.80 26.16
C GLU A 318 -3.74 -19.84 26.60
N GLU A 319 -3.98 -19.95 27.90
CA GLU A 319 -5.32 -19.91 28.51
C GLU A 319 -6.02 -18.55 28.29
N LYS A 320 -5.24 -17.45 28.30
CA LYS A 320 -5.74 -16.09 28.01
C LYS A 320 -6.07 -15.91 26.53
N ILE A 321 -5.41 -16.63 25.62
CA ILE A 321 -5.71 -16.60 24.18
C ILE A 321 -7.04 -17.29 23.90
N ASN A 322 -7.31 -18.45 24.50
CA ASN A 322 -8.59 -19.14 24.36
C ASN A 322 -9.74 -18.32 24.94
N GLN A 323 -9.54 -17.68 26.10
CA GLN A 323 -10.54 -16.79 26.69
C GLN A 323 -10.76 -15.53 25.85
N LEU A 324 -9.71 -14.97 25.24
CA LEU A 324 -9.83 -13.85 24.30
C LEU A 324 -10.62 -14.23 23.04
N ILE A 325 -10.39 -15.43 22.49
CA ILE A 325 -11.16 -15.96 21.36
C ILE A 325 -12.64 -16.11 21.75
N THR A 326 -12.94 -16.69 22.92
CA THR A 326 -14.31 -16.81 23.45
C THR A 326 -14.98 -15.44 23.60
N ASN A 327 -14.28 -14.46 24.20
CA ASN A 327 -14.82 -13.11 24.38
C ASN A 327 -15.09 -12.39 23.04
N ILE A 328 -14.25 -12.60 22.02
CA ILE A 328 -14.46 -12.06 20.67
C ILE A 328 -15.68 -12.71 20.00
N LEU A 329 -15.90 -14.01 20.23
CA LEU A 329 -17.05 -14.75 19.70
C LEU A 329 -18.36 -14.36 20.40
N GLU A 330 -18.30 -14.01 21.68
CA GLU A 330 -19.46 -13.67 22.50
C GLU A 330 -19.92 -12.20 22.35
N ASN A 331 -19.03 -11.27 21.94
CA ASN A 331 -19.41 -9.84 21.82
C ASN A 331 -18.82 -9.15 20.57
N PRO A 332 -19.42 -9.34 19.37
CA PRO A 332 -18.79 -9.01 18.09
C PRO A 332 -18.74 -7.52 17.71
N TYR A 333 -19.39 -6.62 18.45
CA TYR A 333 -19.68 -5.24 18.03
C TYR A 333 -18.85 -4.13 18.71
N GLU A 334 -18.19 -4.36 19.86
CA GLU A 334 -17.58 -3.27 20.65
C GLU A 334 -16.09 -2.96 20.41
N LEU A 335 -15.37 -3.73 19.58
CA LEU A 335 -13.91 -3.74 19.65
C LEU A 335 -13.19 -3.62 18.30
N ALA A 336 -13.55 -2.70 17.40
CA ALA A 336 -12.94 -2.63 16.06
C ALA A 336 -11.39 -2.53 16.07
N SER A 337 -10.80 -1.76 16.99
CA SER A 337 -9.35 -1.52 17.08
C SER A 337 -8.60 -2.68 17.76
N ILE A 338 -9.16 -3.21 18.85
CA ILE A 338 -8.64 -4.38 19.58
C ILE A 338 -8.78 -5.63 18.70
N LYS A 339 -9.89 -5.76 17.98
CA LYS A 339 -10.12 -6.81 16.98
C LYS A 339 -9.03 -6.78 15.91
N TRP A 340 -8.67 -5.64 15.33
CA TRP A 340 -7.60 -5.60 14.32
C TRP A 340 -6.21 -6.00 14.87
N VAL A 341 -5.84 -5.53 16.08
CA VAL A 341 -4.56 -5.88 16.71
C VAL A 341 -4.51 -7.36 17.12
N CYS A 342 -5.56 -7.88 17.74
CA CYS A 342 -5.68 -9.29 18.10
C CYS A 342 -5.76 -10.18 16.86
N LEU A 343 -6.41 -9.74 15.78
CA LEU A 343 -6.48 -10.48 14.50
C LEU A 343 -5.10 -10.61 13.84
N ASN A 344 -4.30 -9.55 13.82
CA ASN A 344 -2.93 -9.61 13.31
C ASN A 344 -2.01 -10.43 14.22
N TYR A 345 -2.18 -10.34 15.55
CA TYR A 345 -1.47 -11.18 16.51
C TYR A 345 -1.78 -12.67 16.32
N LEU A 346 -3.06 -13.07 16.25
CA LEU A 346 -3.46 -14.46 16.05
C LEU A 346 -2.93 -14.99 14.70
N GLN A 347 -3.02 -14.19 13.63
CA GLN A 347 -2.45 -14.55 12.32
C GLN A 347 -0.94 -14.80 12.39
N HIS A 348 -0.17 -13.99 13.12
CA HIS A 348 1.28 -14.15 13.22
C HIS A 348 1.71 -15.21 14.25
N HIS A 349 1.04 -15.29 15.40
CA HIS A 349 1.27 -16.25 16.48
C HIS A 349 1.08 -17.69 15.99
N PHE A 350 0.02 -17.94 15.20
CA PHE A 350 -0.23 -19.28 14.67
C PHE A 350 0.61 -19.64 13.44
N SER A 351 1.25 -18.65 12.81
CA SER A 351 2.19 -18.87 11.71
C SER A 351 3.61 -19.19 12.20
N SER A 352 3.93 -18.94 13.48
CA SER A 352 5.32 -18.92 14.00
C SER A 352 5.66 -19.92 15.12
N ARG A 353 4.73 -20.75 15.61
CA ARG A 353 5.04 -21.83 16.58
C ARG A 353 4.94 -23.24 15.96
N VAL A 354 6.10 -23.88 15.78
CA VAL A 354 6.25 -25.35 15.74
C VAL A 354 7.30 -25.71 16.79
N GLY A 355 6.84 -26.24 17.92
CA GLY A 355 7.66 -26.74 19.01
C GLY A 355 6.76 -26.99 20.23
N PHE A 356 6.59 -28.25 20.61
CA PHE A 356 6.01 -28.64 21.90
C PHE A 356 7.02 -29.52 22.63
N GLU A 357 7.11 -29.28 23.92
CA GLU A 357 7.85 -30.06 24.91
C GLU A 357 7.17 -31.43 25.09
N SER A 358 7.96 -32.50 25.14
CA SER A 358 7.50 -33.82 25.55
C SER A 358 7.89 -34.06 27.01
N GLU A 359 6.91 -34.11 27.90
CA GLU A 359 7.12 -34.69 29.23
C GLU A 359 7.07 -36.22 29.14
N GLY A 360 8.17 -36.87 29.53
CA GLY A 360 8.18 -38.19 30.15
C GLY A 360 8.04 -39.41 29.24
N ILE A 361 9.11 -39.78 28.53
CA ILE A 361 9.45 -41.19 28.23
C ILE A 361 10.98 -41.31 28.23
N ASP A 362 11.54 -42.27 28.99
CA ASP A 362 12.97 -42.58 29.01
C ASP A 362 13.48 -42.93 27.59
N GLU A 363 14.37 -42.09 27.08
CA GLU A 363 14.93 -42.14 25.73
C GLU A 363 15.90 -43.33 25.60
N PHE A 364 15.47 -44.40 24.92
CA PHE A 364 16.38 -45.45 24.48
C PHE A 364 17.23 -44.96 23.30
N GLN A 365 18.54 -45.19 23.37
CA GLN A 365 19.55 -44.77 22.39
C GLN A 365 19.34 -45.42 21.00
N LEU A 366 18.42 -44.89 20.20
CA LEU A 366 18.67 -44.79 18.76
C LEU A 366 19.69 -43.67 18.56
N ASN A 367 20.63 -43.86 17.64
CA ASN A 367 21.76 -42.98 17.39
C ASN A 367 21.27 -41.53 17.19
N ALA A 368 21.38 -40.68 18.23
CA ALA A 368 20.81 -39.34 18.27
C ALA A 368 21.24 -38.48 17.07
N GLY A 369 22.42 -38.77 16.50
CA GLY A 369 22.92 -38.13 15.28
C GLY A 369 22.07 -38.35 14.04
N LEU A 370 21.36 -39.48 13.89
CA LEU A 370 20.53 -39.78 12.72
C LEU A 370 19.26 -38.92 12.69
N LEU A 371 18.61 -38.80 13.86
CA LEU A 371 17.42 -37.96 14.04
C LEU A 371 17.78 -36.47 13.99
N GLU A 372 18.94 -36.08 14.53
CA GLU A 372 19.50 -34.72 14.40
C GLU A 372 19.78 -34.33 12.94
N GLU A 373 20.43 -35.21 12.16
CA GLU A 373 20.74 -34.95 10.75
C GLU A 373 19.46 -34.78 9.91
N PHE A 374 18.41 -35.57 10.19
CA PHE A 374 17.11 -35.40 9.55
C PHE A 374 16.39 -34.12 10.01
N ARG A 375 16.43 -33.78 11.31
CA ARG A 375 15.86 -32.53 11.85
C ARG A 375 16.54 -31.29 11.26
N ARG A 376 17.86 -31.32 11.05
CA ARG A 376 18.63 -30.24 10.41
C ARG A 376 18.25 -30.02 8.95
N ASN A 377 17.99 -31.10 8.21
CA ASN A 377 17.66 -31.04 6.78
C ASN A 377 16.16 -30.82 6.51
N TYR A 378 15.28 -31.15 7.46
CA TYR A 378 13.82 -31.10 7.30
C TYR A 378 13.11 -30.57 8.56
N SER A 379 13.29 -29.27 8.85
CA SER A 379 12.87 -28.57 10.08
C SER A 379 11.37 -28.56 10.42
N ILE A 380 10.50 -29.16 9.59
CA ILE A 380 9.03 -29.14 9.72
C ILE A 380 8.46 -30.55 10.00
N ILE A 381 9.31 -31.56 10.15
CA ILE A 381 8.90 -32.96 10.35
C ILE A 381 9.47 -33.47 11.67
N SER A 382 8.60 -33.92 12.57
CA SER A 382 8.99 -34.64 13.78
C SER A 382 8.82 -36.14 13.56
N PHE A 383 9.70 -36.94 14.15
CA PHE A 383 9.66 -38.40 14.07
C PHE A 383 9.64 -38.96 15.49
N GLU A 384 8.70 -39.87 15.76
CA GLU A 384 8.69 -40.65 17.00
C GLU A 384 8.91 -42.13 16.66
N ALA A 385 9.80 -42.77 17.43
CA ALA A 385 9.99 -44.21 17.41
C ALA A 385 9.09 -44.83 18.48
N LEU A 386 8.11 -45.65 18.09
CA LEU A 386 7.00 -45.99 18.98
C LEU A 386 7.10 -47.33 19.73
N SER A 387 8.01 -48.23 19.35
CA SER A 387 8.54 -49.32 20.19
C SER A 387 9.29 -50.34 19.31
N LEU A 388 10.02 -51.25 19.96
CA LEU A 388 10.53 -52.50 19.41
C LEU A 388 9.73 -53.66 20.00
N GLU A 389 8.55 -53.94 19.45
CA GLU A 389 7.88 -55.22 19.70
C GLU A 389 8.26 -56.22 18.59
N ASN A 390 8.79 -57.38 18.98
CA ASN A 390 9.11 -58.51 18.08
C ASN A 390 10.10 -58.18 16.95
N SER A 391 11.18 -57.43 17.25
CA SER A 391 12.22 -57.06 16.27
C SER A 391 11.71 -56.23 15.07
N LYS A 392 10.56 -55.55 15.23
CA LYS A 392 10.04 -54.60 14.26
C LYS A 392 10.19 -53.17 14.78
N ILE A 393 10.78 -52.31 13.95
CA ILE A 393 10.86 -50.87 14.24
C ILE A 393 9.66 -50.19 13.59
N SER A 394 8.83 -49.53 14.41
CA SER A 394 7.75 -48.66 13.95
C SER A 394 8.16 -47.20 14.08
N ILE A 395 8.27 -46.51 12.94
CA ILE A 395 8.58 -45.08 12.88
C ILE A 395 7.31 -44.35 12.44
N GLN A 396 6.86 -43.38 13.22
CA GLN A 396 5.82 -42.44 12.80
C GLN A 396 6.45 -41.10 12.44
N ALA A 397 6.04 -40.57 11.29
CA ALA A 397 6.43 -39.24 10.84
C ALA A 397 5.24 -38.30 10.99
N PHE A 398 5.44 -37.22 11.75
CA PHE A 398 4.46 -36.17 11.99
C PHE A 398 4.88 -34.92 11.21
N GLY A 399 4.14 -34.61 10.15
CA GLY A 399 4.29 -33.36 9.41
C GLY A 399 3.08 -32.46 9.67
N LYS A 400 3.19 -31.50 10.59
CA LYS A 400 2.12 -30.53 10.82
C LYS A 400 2.16 -29.48 9.71
N GLY A 401 1.15 -29.48 8.83
CA GLY A 401 1.07 -28.53 7.71
C GLY A 401 1.94 -28.86 6.49
N VAL A 402 2.61 -30.02 6.45
CA VAL A 402 3.38 -30.46 5.28
C VAL A 402 2.49 -31.36 4.39
N PRO A 403 2.25 -31.01 3.12
CA PRO A 403 1.51 -31.87 2.20
C PRO A 403 2.15 -33.25 2.06
N GLU A 404 1.35 -34.32 2.07
CA GLU A 404 1.81 -35.72 2.05
C GLU A 404 2.80 -36.03 0.92
N TYR A 405 2.61 -35.43 -0.27
CA TYR A 405 3.52 -35.62 -1.40
C TYR A 405 4.94 -35.08 -1.15
N LYS A 406 5.09 -34.03 -0.32
CA LYS A 406 6.40 -33.50 0.10
C LYS A 406 7.09 -34.36 1.17
N LEU A 407 6.35 -35.25 1.83
CA LEU A 407 6.89 -36.18 2.83
C LEU A 407 7.42 -37.47 2.18
N LYS A 408 7.06 -37.76 0.93
CA LYS A 408 7.36 -39.03 0.25
C LYS A 408 8.86 -39.30 0.10
N GLU A 409 9.62 -38.30 -0.34
CA GLU A 409 11.08 -38.43 -0.55
C GLU A 409 11.86 -38.50 0.79
N PRO A 410 11.60 -37.63 1.80
CA PRO A 410 12.20 -37.76 3.12
C PRO A 410 11.92 -39.11 3.80
N ILE A 411 10.68 -39.61 3.71
CA ILE A 411 10.29 -40.91 4.27
C ILE A 411 11.02 -42.06 3.56
N GLN A 412 11.20 -41.99 2.23
CA GLN A 412 11.95 -42.99 1.48
C GLN A 412 13.45 -42.98 1.84
N LEU A 413 14.05 -41.81 2.02
CA LEU A 413 15.44 -41.67 2.45
C LEU A 413 15.65 -42.21 3.86
N LEU A 414 14.75 -41.88 4.80
CA LEU A 414 14.81 -42.38 6.17
C LEU A 414 14.67 -43.90 6.19
N ARG A 415 13.71 -44.44 5.43
CA ARG A 415 13.53 -45.90 5.30
C ARG A 415 14.77 -46.57 4.74
N LYS A 416 15.37 -46.04 3.67
CA LYS A 416 16.59 -46.61 3.07
C LYS A 416 17.75 -46.61 4.07
N LYS A 417 17.90 -45.54 4.86
CA LYS A 417 18.96 -45.43 5.87
C LYS A 417 18.75 -46.40 7.04
N VAL A 418 17.52 -46.52 7.55
CA VAL A 418 17.19 -47.50 8.62
C VAL A 418 17.35 -48.95 8.15
N VAL A 419 17.00 -49.29 6.90
CA VAL A 419 17.26 -50.65 6.35
C VAL A 419 18.76 -50.95 6.28
N ASN A 420 19.58 -49.98 5.90
CA ASN A 420 21.02 -50.17 5.80
C ASN A 420 21.68 -50.31 7.17
N ASP A 421 21.25 -49.52 8.15
CA ASP A 421 21.83 -49.50 9.49
C ASP A 421 21.33 -50.67 10.36
N PHE A 422 20.15 -51.23 10.04
CA PHE A 422 19.52 -52.34 10.77
C PHE A 422 18.90 -53.38 9.81
N PRO A 423 19.73 -54.19 9.11
CA PRO A 423 19.26 -55.10 8.05
C PRO A 423 18.33 -56.23 8.55
N ASP A 424 18.42 -56.60 9.83
CA ASP A 424 17.62 -57.66 10.44
C ASP A 424 16.30 -57.15 11.08
N ALA A 425 16.07 -55.84 11.11
CA ALA A 425 14.86 -55.24 11.69
C ALA A 425 13.71 -55.25 10.68
N GLY A 426 12.57 -55.86 11.04
CA GLY A 426 11.37 -55.83 10.21
C GLY A 426 10.71 -54.44 10.24
N ILE A 427 10.97 -53.58 9.24
CA ILE A 427 10.39 -52.22 9.22
C ILE A 427 8.92 -52.29 8.79
N SER A 428 8.01 -51.88 9.68
CA SER A 428 6.60 -51.68 9.32
C SER A 428 6.44 -50.46 8.41
N PRO A 429 5.41 -50.41 7.54
CA PRO A 429 5.15 -49.24 6.70
C PRO A 429 5.04 -47.98 7.56
N ILE A 430 5.89 -46.98 7.30
CA ILE A 430 5.81 -45.65 7.93
C ILE A 430 4.47 -45.03 7.47
N LYS A 431 3.50 -44.96 8.39
CA LYS A 431 2.24 -44.26 8.14
C LYS A 431 2.39 -42.81 8.59
N PRO A 432 2.15 -41.82 7.72
CA PRO A 432 2.05 -40.44 8.17
C PRO A 432 0.84 -40.33 9.11
N VAL A 433 1.07 -39.93 10.36
CA VAL A 433 0.00 -39.63 11.30
C VAL A 433 -0.27 -38.14 11.21
N ILE A 434 -1.24 -37.78 10.37
CA ILE A 434 -1.78 -36.43 10.36
C ILE A 434 -2.82 -36.39 11.49
N SER A 435 -2.41 -35.98 12.70
CA SER A 435 -3.38 -35.72 13.77
C SER A 435 -4.35 -34.64 13.28
N ALA A 436 -5.67 -34.88 13.41
CA ALA A 436 -6.68 -33.86 13.11
C ALA A 436 -6.34 -32.60 13.92
N ASP A 437 -6.13 -31.46 13.25
CA ASP A 437 -5.88 -30.19 13.92
C ASP A 437 -7.22 -29.74 14.56
N PRO A 438 -7.39 -29.84 15.89
CA PRO A 438 -8.67 -29.56 16.54
C PRO A 438 -9.10 -28.11 16.34
N VAL A 439 -8.12 -27.22 16.18
CA VAL A 439 -8.35 -25.80 15.88
C VAL A 439 -8.87 -25.63 14.46
N ALA A 440 -8.31 -26.35 13.49
CA ALA A 440 -8.81 -26.34 12.12
C ALA A 440 -10.25 -26.87 12.06
N ASN A 441 -10.59 -27.93 12.82
CA ASN A 441 -11.96 -28.43 12.88
C ASN A 441 -12.95 -27.38 13.40
N LYS A 442 -12.57 -26.60 14.43
CA LYS A 442 -13.41 -25.50 14.93
C LYS A 442 -13.64 -24.41 13.89
N PHE A 443 -12.60 -24.06 13.12
CA PHE A 443 -12.74 -23.10 12.03
C PHE A 443 -13.53 -23.66 10.84
N PHE A 444 -13.47 -24.98 10.60
CA PHE A 444 -14.35 -25.63 9.63
C PHE A 444 -15.81 -25.52 10.03
N GLU A 445 -16.16 -25.83 11.29
CA GLU A 445 -17.52 -25.65 11.81
C GLU A 445 -18.03 -24.22 11.59
N ILE A 446 -17.20 -23.22 11.90
CA ILE A 446 -17.53 -21.80 11.69
C ILE A 446 -17.69 -21.47 10.21
N PHE A 447 -16.80 -21.97 9.34
CA PHE A 447 -16.81 -21.67 7.91
C PHE A 447 -18.03 -22.29 7.19
N GLU A 448 -18.42 -23.51 7.58
CA GLU A 448 -19.54 -24.25 7.01
C GLU A 448 -20.91 -23.78 7.52
N ASP A 449 -20.99 -23.25 8.74
CA ASP A 449 -22.25 -22.80 9.32
C ASP A 449 -22.75 -21.52 8.62
N SER A 450 -23.72 -21.69 7.73
CA SER A 450 -24.35 -20.60 6.98
C SER A 450 -25.12 -19.60 7.84
N LYS A 451 -25.35 -19.90 9.13
CA LYS A 451 -25.94 -18.96 10.09
C LYS A 451 -24.90 -17.95 10.61
N GLN A 452 -23.61 -18.24 10.47
CA GLN A 452 -22.55 -17.32 10.88
C GLN A 452 -22.46 -16.13 9.94
N SER A 453 -22.02 -14.98 10.47
CA SER A 453 -21.82 -13.80 9.65
C SER A 453 -20.74 -14.03 8.58
N TYR A 454 -20.86 -13.37 7.43
CA TYR A 454 -19.89 -13.53 6.35
C TYR A 454 -18.47 -13.15 6.80
N GLN A 455 -18.32 -12.15 7.70
CA GLN A 455 -17.01 -11.73 8.21
C GLN A 455 -16.35 -12.83 9.03
N LEU A 456 -17.14 -13.53 9.85
CA LEU A 456 -16.61 -14.62 10.67
C LEU A 456 -16.24 -15.82 9.82
N ARG A 457 -17.06 -16.14 8.80
CA ARG A 457 -16.75 -17.18 7.81
C ARG A 457 -15.53 -16.82 6.96
N GLU A 458 -15.37 -15.56 6.56
CA GLU A 458 -14.20 -15.08 5.81
C GLU A 458 -12.91 -15.17 6.65
N LEU A 459 -13.00 -14.83 7.94
CA LEU A 459 -11.88 -14.97 8.87
C LEU A 459 -11.49 -16.45 9.05
N ALA A 460 -12.48 -17.32 9.29
CA ALA A 460 -12.27 -18.75 9.39
C ALA A 460 -11.59 -19.29 8.12
N LEU A 461 -12.06 -18.88 6.95
CA LEU A 461 -11.46 -19.22 5.66
C LEU A 461 -9.97 -18.82 5.60
N ARG A 462 -9.60 -17.58 5.98
CA ARG A 462 -8.20 -17.15 5.98
C ARG A 462 -7.31 -18.01 6.87
N ILE A 463 -7.81 -18.42 8.03
CA ILE A 463 -7.09 -19.29 8.95
C ILE A 463 -6.95 -20.69 8.36
N LEU A 464 -8.04 -21.24 7.79
CA LEU A 464 -8.04 -22.56 7.15
C LEU A 464 -7.08 -22.64 5.96
N ILE A 465 -6.98 -21.60 5.13
CA ILE A 465 -6.03 -21.54 3.99
C ILE A 465 -4.59 -21.81 4.46
N SER A 466 -4.19 -21.21 5.58
CA SER A 466 -2.83 -21.35 6.11
C SER A 466 -2.53 -22.72 6.74
N ARG A 467 -3.56 -23.44 7.20
CA ARG A 467 -3.41 -24.67 8.00
C ARG A 467 -3.75 -25.96 7.25
N VAL A 468 -4.72 -25.89 6.36
CA VAL A 468 -5.36 -27.08 5.77
C VAL A 468 -4.91 -27.31 4.32
N GLY A 469 -4.45 -26.24 3.64
CA GLY A 469 -3.94 -26.33 2.28
C GLY A 469 -4.97 -26.85 1.28
N SER A 470 -4.54 -27.75 0.38
CA SER A 470 -5.38 -28.28 -0.70
C SER A 470 -6.60 -29.10 -0.22
N LYS A 471 -6.64 -29.58 1.02
CA LYS A 471 -7.83 -30.24 1.58
C LYS A 471 -9.03 -29.30 1.69
N LEU A 472 -8.82 -27.99 1.58
CA LEU A 472 -9.87 -26.98 1.59
C LEU A 472 -10.64 -26.87 0.26
N ILE A 473 -10.07 -27.39 -0.85
CA ILE A 473 -10.62 -27.23 -2.21
C ILE A 473 -12.11 -27.59 -2.32
N PRO A 474 -12.60 -28.75 -1.81
CA PRO A 474 -14.00 -29.10 -1.94
C PRO A 474 -14.93 -28.06 -1.28
N PHE A 475 -14.57 -27.57 -0.10
CA PHE A 475 -15.35 -26.57 0.63
C PHE A 475 -15.34 -25.21 -0.07
N LEU A 476 -14.20 -24.81 -0.65
CA LEU A 476 -14.11 -23.59 -1.44
C LEU A 476 -15.00 -23.64 -2.68
N ASN A 477 -15.05 -24.78 -3.37
CA ASN A 477 -15.95 -24.97 -4.52
C ASN A 477 -17.40 -24.86 -4.07
N THR A 478 -17.79 -25.52 -2.98
CA THR A 478 -19.14 -25.43 -2.42
C THR A 478 -19.54 -23.99 -2.12
N VAL A 479 -18.68 -23.23 -1.43
CA VAL A 479 -18.97 -21.83 -1.11
C VAL A 479 -19.00 -20.95 -2.36
N ALA A 480 -18.08 -21.12 -3.30
CA ALA A 480 -18.04 -20.34 -4.54
C ALA A 480 -19.34 -20.50 -5.37
N GLU A 481 -19.82 -21.74 -5.50
CA GLU A 481 -20.97 -22.12 -6.32
C GLU A 481 -22.32 -21.81 -5.66
N ASN A 482 -22.39 -21.73 -4.33
CA ASN A 482 -23.64 -21.48 -3.61
C ASN A 482 -24.15 -20.04 -3.81
N LYS A 483 -25.21 -19.88 -4.62
CA LYS A 483 -25.83 -18.57 -4.89
C LYS A 483 -26.45 -17.89 -3.66
N ASN A 484 -26.74 -18.65 -2.61
CA ASN A 484 -27.31 -18.13 -1.36
C ASN A 484 -26.24 -17.63 -0.38
N ASP A 485 -24.96 -17.91 -0.62
CA ASP A 485 -23.87 -17.37 0.19
C ASP A 485 -23.60 -15.90 -0.14
N ASP A 486 -23.01 -15.20 0.83
CA ASP A 486 -22.60 -13.81 0.67
C ASP A 486 -21.63 -13.64 -0.52
N GLN A 487 -21.90 -12.67 -1.39
CA GLN A 487 -21.13 -12.44 -2.61
C GLN A 487 -19.64 -12.17 -2.37
N PHE A 488 -19.24 -11.58 -1.23
CA PHE A 488 -17.84 -11.36 -0.89
C PHE A 488 -17.18 -12.62 -0.39
N LEU A 489 -17.89 -13.43 0.41
CA LEU A 489 -17.39 -14.74 0.82
C LEU A 489 -17.18 -15.66 -0.40
N ARG A 490 -18.12 -15.63 -1.35
CA ARG A 490 -18.00 -16.34 -2.64
C ARG A 490 -16.79 -15.87 -3.44
N GLY A 491 -16.60 -14.55 -3.59
CA GLY A 491 -15.41 -13.98 -4.23
C GLY A 491 -14.11 -14.41 -3.54
N ARG A 492 -14.08 -14.37 -2.20
CA ARG A 492 -12.91 -14.81 -1.43
C ARG A 492 -12.61 -16.31 -1.61
N ALA A 493 -13.64 -17.16 -1.68
CA ALA A 493 -13.46 -18.58 -1.95
C ALA A 493 -12.80 -18.81 -3.33
N ILE A 494 -13.23 -18.07 -4.36
CA ILE A 494 -12.62 -18.09 -5.70
C ILE A 494 -11.18 -17.59 -5.69
N ASP A 495 -10.91 -16.46 -5.03
CA ASP A 495 -9.54 -15.96 -4.87
C ASP A 495 -8.64 -17.01 -4.21
N SER A 496 -9.18 -17.74 -3.23
CA SER A 496 -8.46 -18.77 -2.48
C SER A 496 -8.20 -20.00 -3.34
N LEU A 497 -9.17 -20.41 -4.16
CA LEU A 497 -8.99 -21.49 -5.13
C LEU A 497 -7.84 -21.22 -6.10
N SER A 498 -7.63 -19.97 -6.52
CA SER A 498 -6.51 -19.63 -7.41
C SER A 498 -5.12 -19.96 -6.83
N TRP A 499 -5.00 -20.20 -5.52
CA TRP A 499 -3.76 -20.64 -4.89
C TRP A 499 -3.61 -22.16 -4.81
N PHE A 500 -4.72 -22.89 -4.93
CA PHE A 500 -4.76 -24.34 -4.73
C PHE A 500 -5.03 -25.12 -6.01
N THR A 501 -5.77 -24.52 -6.96
CA THR A 501 -6.21 -25.16 -8.19
C THR A 501 -5.90 -24.26 -9.39
N GLY A 502 -5.61 -24.90 -10.52
CA GLY A 502 -5.60 -24.24 -11.84
C GLY A 502 -6.95 -24.31 -12.55
N THR A 503 -7.97 -24.86 -11.89
CA THR A 503 -9.31 -25.05 -12.46
C THR A 503 -10.28 -24.15 -11.73
N LEU A 504 -10.98 -23.33 -12.51
CA LEU A 504 -12.03 -22.45 -12.03
C LEU A 504 -13.27 -23.29 -11.65
N PRO A 505 -14.00 -22.95 -10.58
CA PRO A 505 -15.30 -23.54 -10.27
C PRO A 505 -16.27 -23.51 -11.46
N GLN A 506 -17.14 -24.51 -11.58
CA GLN A 506 -18.14 -24.60 -12.65
C GLN A 506 -19.33 -23.67 -12.38
N MET A 507 -19.05 -22.37 -12.22
CA MET A 507 -20.03 -21.37 -11.82
C MET A 507 -20.77 -20.72 -12.98
N TYR A 508 -20.22 -20.83 -14.19
CA TYR A 508 -20.81 -20.33 -15.41
C TYR A 508 -20.48 -21.28 -16.55
N THR A 509 -21.44 -21.50 -17.44
CA THR A 509 -21.28 -22.32 -18.65
C THR A 509 -21.36 -21.47 -19.91
N THR A 510 -21.99 -20.31 -19.81
CA THR A 510 -22.18 -19.34 -20.89
C THR A 510 -21.65 -17.96 -20.50
N SER A 511 -21.47 -17.08 -21.49
CA SER A 511 -21.15 -15.67 -21.24
C SER A 511 -22.27 -14.95 -20.48
N GLN A 512 -23.52 -15.35 -20.69
CA GLN A 512 -24.68 -14.77 -19.99
C GLN A 512 -24.64 -15.12 -18.49
N ASP A 513 -24.29 -16.36 -18.16
CA ASP A 513 -24.14 -16.78 -16.76
C ASP A 513 -23.13 -15.89 -16.01
N PHE A 514 -22.03 -15.50 -16.66
CA PHE A 514 -21.05 -14.57 -16.08
C PHE A 514 -21.63 -13.18 -15.86
N VAL A 515 -22.40 -12.65 -16.82
CA VAL A 515 -23.02 -11.32 -16.72
C VAL A 515 -23.98 -11.23 -15.55
N ASP A 516 -24.63 -12.33 -15.18
CA ASP A 516 -25.59 -12.37 -14.08
C ASP A 516 -24.93 -12.57 -12.69
N LEU A 517 -23.61 -12.81 -12.65
CA LEU A 517 -22.88 -12.92 -11.39
C LEU A 517 -22.78 -11.57 -10.64
N PRO A 518 -22.75 -11.58 -9.30
CA PRO A 518 -22.48 -10.37 -8.54
C PRO A 518 -21.07 -9.82 -8.80
N ASN A 519 -20.89 -8.50 -8.72
CA ASN A 519 -19.61 -7.84 -9.03
C ASN A 519 -18.41 -8.35 -8.22
N PRO A 520 -18.51 -8.63 -6.89
CA PRO A 520 -17.40 -9.22 -6.15
C PRO A 520 -16.96 -10.58 -6.70
N VAL A 521 -17.92 -11.42 -7.10
CA VAL A 521 -17.67 -12.74 -7.69
C VAL A 521 -17.01 -12.61 -9.07
N LYS A 522 -17.56 -11.75 -9.94
CA LYS A 522 -16.98 -11.45 -11.27
C LYS A 522 -15.53 -10.99 -11.16
N ARG A 523 -15.23 -10.09 -10.23
CA ARG A 523 -13.87 -9.59 -9.98
C ARG A 523 -12.93 -10.73 -9.62
N SER A 524 -13.31 -11.56 -8.66
CA SER A 524 -12.49 -12.70 -8.23
C SER A 524 -12.27 -13.73 -9.34
N ILE A 525 -13.24 -13.94 -10.24
CA ILE A 525 -13.04 -14.78 -11.42
C ILE A 525 -12.00 -14.18 -12.36
N VAL A 526 -12.07 -12.87 -12.64
CA VAL A 526 -11.07 -12.20 -13.49
C VAL A 526 -9.66 -12.31 -12.89
N ASP A 527 -9.54 -12.11 -11.57
CA ASP A 527 -8.28 -12.25 -10.85
C ASP A 527 -7.76 -13.71 -10.87
N PHE A 528 -8.66 -14.69 -10.71
CA PHE A 528 -8.32 -16.11 -10.84
C PHE A 528 -7.74 -16.41 -12.23
N VAL A 529 -8.46 -16.01 -13.28
CA VAL A 529 -8.10 -16.27 -14.67
C VAL A 529 -6.73 -15.67 -15.01
N SER A 530 -6.48 -14.45 -14.51
CA SER A 530 -5.18 -13.79 -14.67
C SER A 530 -4.03 -14.55 -14.02
N ARG A 531 -4.22 -15.10 -12.82
CA ARG A 531 -3.17 -15.84 -12.11
C ARG A 531 -2.85 -17.16 -12.78
N GLN A 532 -3.87 -17.85 -13.29
CA GLN A 532 -3.70 -19.16 -13.90
C GLN A 532 -3.29 -19.07 -15.38
N GLY A 533 -3.44 -17.90 -16.01
CA GLY A 533 -3.14 -17.72 -17.44
C GLY A 533 -4.07 -18.53 -18.35
N THR A 534 -5.25 -18.91 -17.84
CA THR A 534 -6.25 -19.71 -18.57
C THR A 534 -7.30 -18.78 -19.20
N GLU A 535 -8.25 -19.29 -19.98
CA GLU A 535 -9.49 -18.56 -20.36
C GLU A 535 -9.33 -17.17 -21.04
N GLU A 536 -8.43 -17.04 -22.03
CA GLU A 536 -8.26 -15.79 -22.81
C GLU A 536 -9.59 -15.25 -23.35
N ASP A 537 -10.43 -16.13 -23.92
CA ASP A 537 -11.71 -15.75 -24.51
C ASP A 537 -12.69 -15.15 -23.49
N LEU A 538 -12.61 -15.56 -22.21
CA LEU A 538 -13.40 -14.94 -21.14
C LEU A 538 -12.97 -13.49 -20.92
N LEU A 539 -11.67 -13.22 -20.80
CA LEU A 539 -11.16 -11.86 -20.61
C LEU A 539 -11.54 -10.96 -21.79
N LEU A 540 -11.45 -11.48 -23.01
CA LEU A 540 -11.89 -10.76 -24.21
C LEU A 540 -13.39 -10.44 -24.21
N MET A 541 -14.23 -11.39 -23.79
CA MET A 541 -15.67 -11.17 -23.62
C MET A 541 -15.93 -10.06 -22.58
N ILE A 542 -15.27 -10.14 -21.43
CA ILE A 542 -15.44 -9.19 -20.33
C ILE A 542 -15.03 -7.78 -20.77
N ALA A 543 -13.87 -7.65 -21.39
CA ALA A 543 -13.35 -6.36 -21.86
C ALA A 543 -14.31 -5.65 -22.82
N LYS A 544 -14.96 -6.40 -23.72
CA LYS A 544 -15.88 -5.86 -24.74
C LYS A 544 -17.28 -5.55 -24.23
N ASN A 545 -17.77 -6.27 -23.22
CA ASN A 545 -19.17 -6.19 -22.82
C ASN A 545 -19.46 -4.93 -21.99
N LYS A 546 -20.22 -3.99 -22.57
CA LYS A 546 -20.59 -2.71 -21.93
C LYS A 546 -21.51 -2.87 -20.71
N SER A 547 -22.19 -4.01 -20.53
CA SER A 547 -23.06 -4.25 -19.36
C SER A 547 -22.26 -4.62 -18.10
N ILE A 548 -20.98 -4.99 -18.25
CA ILE A 548 -20.12 -5.31 -17.11
C ILE A 548 -19.54 -4.01 -16.53
N ALA A 549 -19.50 -3.92 -15.20
CA ALA A 549 -18.97 -2.77 -14.48
C ALA A 549 -17.56 -2.38 -14.99
N THR A 550 -17.36 -1.08 -15.25
CA THR A 550 -16.12 -0.53 -15.81
C THR A 550 -14.86 -1.01 -15.07
N ILE A 551 -14.89 -1.09 -13.74
CA ILE A 551 -13.75 -1.54 -12.94
C ILE A 551 -13.35 -2.99 -13.25
N ILE A 552 -14.31 -3.89 -13.49
CA ILE A 552 -14.05 -5.30 -13.82
C ILE A 552 -13.48 -5.40 -15.24
N ARG A 553 -14.00 -4.59 -16.16
CA ARG A 553 -13.47 -4.49 -17.53
C ARG A 553 -12.03 -4.01 -17.55
N VAL A 554 -11.70 -2.99 -16.75
CA VAL A 554 -10.32 -2.47 -16.59
C VAL A 554 -9.37 -3.57 -16.10
N ILE A 555 -9.77 -4.34 -15.09
CA ILE A 555 -8.96 -5.45 -14.57
C ILE A 555 -8.76 -6.51 -15.67
N ALA A 556 -9.82 -6.89 -16.38
CA ALA A 556 -9.72 -7.86 -17.47
C ALA A 556 -8.78 -7.39 -18.59
N VAL A 557 -8.88 -6.12 -19.00
CA VAL A 557 -8.01 -5.49 -20.00
C VAL A 557 -6.55 -5.49 -19.56
N ARG A 558 -6.26 -5.12 -18.32
CA ARG A 558 -4.88 -5.17 -17.79
C ARG A 558 -4.32 -6.57 -17.80
N ASN A 559 -5.14 -7.58 -17.53
CA ASN A 559 -4.71 -8.97 -17.52
C ASN A 559 -4.47 -9.51 -18.94
N LEU A 560 -5.10 -8.94 -19.98
CA LEU A 560 -4.81 -9.29 -21.37
C LEU A 560 -3.36 -8.96 -21.80
N ARG A 561 -2.63 -8.13 -21.05
CA ARG A 561 -1.20 -7.84 -21.32
C ARG A 561 -0.30 -9.09 -21.28
N THR A 562 -0.72 -10.16 -20.58
CA THR A 562 0.07 -11.40 -20.46
C THR A 562 -0.14 -12.36 -21.63
N TYR A 563 -1.08 -12.08 -22.54
CA TYR A 563 -1.45 -12.96 -23.64
C TYR A 563 -0.91 -12.42 -24.96
N GLN A 564 0.20 -12.98 -25.45
CA GLN A 564 0.86 -12.59 -26.70
C GLN A 564 0.13 -13.14 -27.94
N ASN A 565 -1.13 -12.72 -28.11
CA ASN A 565 -2.01 -13.19 -29.17
C ASN A 565 -2.43 -12.02 -30.07
N PRO A 566 -2.21 -12.06 -31.40
CA PRO A 566 -2.61 -10.99 -32.32
C PRO A 566 -4.11 -10.61 -32.24
N LYS A 567 -4.98 -11.58 -31.91
CA LYS A 567 -6.41 -11.33 -31.67
C LYS A 567 -6.62 -10.43 -30.46
N VAL A 568 -5.85 -10.62 -29.39
CA VAL A 568 -5.87 -9.78 -28.19
C VAL A 568 -5.37 -8.38 -28.53
N THR A 569 -4.23 -8.26 -29.21
CA THR A 569 -3.67 -6.98 -29.65
C THR A 569 -4.68 -6.16 -30.47
N ALA A 570 -5.36 -6.79 -31.43
CA ALA A 570 -6.39 -6.13 -32.24
C ALA A 570 -7.57 -5.62 -31.40
N ILE A 571 -7.96 -6.36 -30.36
CA ILE A 571 -9.06 -5.95 -29.46
C ILE A 571 -8.63 -4.82 -28.54
N LEU A 572 -7.40 -4.85 -28.03
CA LEU A 572 -6.85 -3.75 -27.21
C LEU A 572 -6.77 -2.46 -28.04
N LEU A 573 -6.36 -2.54 -29.31
CA LEU A 573 -6.37 -1.39 -30.23
C LEU A 573 -7.79 -0.85 -30.47
N ASP A 574 -8.77 -1.73 -30.72
CA ASP A 574 -10.18 -1.34 -30.88
C ASP A 574 -10.72 -0.61 -29.64
N LEU A 575 -10.41 -1.14 -28.45
CA LEU A 575 -10.80 -0.53 -27.18
C LEU A 575 -10.10 0.82 -26.93
N ALA A 576 -8.82 0.96 -27.28
CA ALA A 576 -8.07 2.21 -27.10
C ALA A 576 -8.59 3.34 -28.01
N VAL A 577 -8.91 3.02 -29.27
CA VAL A 577 -9.30 4.01 -30.29
C VAL A 577 -10.77 4.43 -30.19
N ASP A 578 -11.67 3.57 -29.71
CA ASP A 578 -13.10 3.88 -29.63
C ASP A 578 -13.42 4.88 -28.48
N GLN A 579 -13.56 6.17 -28.83
CA GLN A 579 -13.92 7.26 -27.91
C GLN A 579 -15.29 7.06 -27.21
N SER A 580 -16.15 6.14 -27.68
CA SER A 580 -17.39 5.78 -27.00
C SER A 580 -17.19 4.85 -25.78
N LYS A 581 -15.97 4.33 -25.58
CA LYS A 581 -15.63 3.53 -24.41
C LYS A 581 -15.26 4.43 -23.23
N ALA A 582 -15.48 3.90 -22.03
CA ALA A 582 -15.07 4.58 -20.80
C ALA A 582 -13.55 4.83 -20.80
N GLU A 583 -13.15 6.06 -20.45
CA GLU A 583 -11.76 6.52 -20.48
C GLU A 583 -10.80 5.53 -19.79
N ARG A 584 -11.14 5.04 -18.59
CA ARG A 584 -10.31 4.07 -17.85
C ARG A 584 -10.06 2.76 -18.58
N VAL A 585 -11.01 2.29 -19.40
CA VAL A 585 -10.84 1.06 -20.21
C VAL A 585 -9.89 1.33 -21.37
N ARG A 586 -9.98 2.51 -21.98
CA ARG A 586 -9.09 2.96 -23.05
C ARG A 586 -7.66 3.10 -22.53
N GLN A 587 -7.48 3.77 -21.40
CA GLN A 587 -6.19 3.89 -20.71
C GLN A 587 -5.60 2.51 -20.40
N ALA A 588 -6.36 1.61 -19.76
CA ALA A 588 -5.88 0.26 -19.47
C ALA A 588 -5.50 -0.53 -20.73
N SER A 589 -6.13 -0.24 -21.87
CA SER A 589 -5.82 -0.89 -23.15
C SER A 589 -4.49 -0.38 -23.72
N LEU A 590 -4.21 0.93 -23.60
CA LEU A 590 -2.92 1.53 -23.94
C LEU A 590 -1.80 0.94 -23.05
N GLU A 591 -2.00 0.91 -21.72
CA GLU A 591 -1.07 0.26 -20.77
C GLU A 591 -0.79 -1.20 -21.15
N ALA A 592 -1.82 -1.97 -21.55
CA ALA A 592 -1.66 -3.36 -21.92
C ALA A 592 -0.88 -3.55 -23.25
N LEU A 593 -1.05 -2.63 -24.20
CA LEU A 593 -0.38 -2.67 -25.51
C LEU A 593 1.14 -2.50 -25.41
N GLU A 594 1.66 -1.91 -24.33
CA GLU A 594 3.11 -1.79 -24.05
C GLU A 594 3.83 -3.14 -24.08
N GLN A 595 3.13 -4.22 -23.75
CA GLN A 595 3.68 -5.57 -23.69
C GLN A 595 3.39 -6.39 -24.95
N HIS A 596 2.72 -5.84 -25.97
CA HIS A 596 2.31 -6.58 -27.17
C HIS A 596 3.16 -6.21 -28.38
N ASP A 597 3.27 -7.14 -29.34
CA ASP A 597 3.83 -6.85 -30.65
C ASP A 597 2.79 -6.10 -31.51
N VAL A 598 2.82 -4.76 -31.41
CA VAL A 598 1.92 -3.88 -32.13
C VAL A 598 2.52 -3.54 -33.49
N ASP A 599 1.82 -3.90 -34.56
CA ASP A 599 2.28 -3.61 -35.92
C ASP A 599 2.34 -2.10 -36.21
N LYS A 600 2.93 -1.76 -37.36
CA LYS A 600 3.06 -0.35 -37.80
C LYS A 600 1.71 0.37 -37.88
N LYS A 601 0.64 -0.32 -38.27
CA LYS A 601 -0.68 0.29 -38.39
C LYS A 601 -1.29 0.56 -37.02
N GLY A 602 -1.08 -0.33 -36.05
CA GLY A 602 -1.50 -0.16 -34.66
C GLY A 602 -0.77 0.98 -33.98
N THR A 603 0.55 1.07 -34.15
CA THR A 603 1.34 2.21 -33.63
C THR A 603 0.90 3.55 -34.23
N GLU A 604 0.58 3.59 -35.54
CA GLU A 604 -0.01 4.77 -36.18
C GLU A 604 -1.38 5.15 -35.61
N LEU A 605 -2.20 4.19 -35.15
CA LEU A 605 -3.47 4.48 -34.48
C LEU A 605 -3.24 5.07 -33.08
N ILE A 606 -2.32 4.51 -32.30
CA ILE A 606 -1.96 5.04 -30.97
C ILE A 606 -1.40 6.47 -31.11
N PHE A 607 -0.59 6.70 -32.13
CA PHE A 607 -0.07 8.03 -32.44
C PHE A 607 -1.17 9.04 -32.79
N LYS A 608 -2.23 8.62 -33.50
CA LYS A 608 -3.40 9.48 -33.72
C LYS A 608 -4.13 9.85 -32.43
N ILE A 609 -4.24 8.93 -31.47
CA ILE A 609 -4.80 9.24 -30.14
C ILE A 609 -3.97 10.33 -29.47
N TYR A 610 -2.64 10.20 -29.48
CA TYR A 610 -1.74 11.19 -28.90
C TYR A 610 -1.86 12.59 -29.53
N LEU A 611 -2.05 12.65 -30.85
CA LEU A 611 -2.17 13.90 -31.61
C LEU A 611 -3.57 14.52 -31.58
N ASP A 612 -4.63 13.80 -31.20
CA ASP A 612 -6.00 14.31 -31.26
C ASP A 612 -6.28 15.29 -30.11
N PRO A 613 -6.48 16.60 -30.36
CA PRO A 613 -6.74 17.58 -29.31
C PRO A 613 -8.11 17.39 -28.64
N LYS A 614 -9.00 16.54 -29.20
CA LYS A 614 -10.27 16.16 -28.57
C LYS A 614 -10.11 15.10 -27.50
N GLU A 615 -8.98 14.40 -27.47
CA GLU A 615 -8.68 13.44 -26.43
C GLU A 615 -8.30 14.13 -25.13
N THR A 616 -8.64 13.50 -24.00
CA THR A 616 -8.25 14.03 -22.70
C THR A 616 -6.74 13.93 -22.52
N THR A 617 -6.18 14.86 -21.73
CA THR A 617 -4.75 14.87 -21.42
C THR A 617 -4.26 13.52 -20.90
N PHE A 618 -5.05 12.82 -20.09
CA PHE A 618 -4.70 11.49 -19.55
C PHE A 618 -4.53 10.44 -20.64
N ILE A 619 -5.47 10.35 -21.57
CA ILE A 619 -5.40 9.39 -22.68
C ILE A 619 -4.24 9.70 -23.60
N ARG A 620 -3.99 10.99 -23.88
CA ARG A 620 -2.85 11.41 -24.70
C ARG A 620 -1.52 11.09 -24.06
N MET A 621 -1.38 11.33 -22.75
CA MET A 621 -0.17 10.99 -22.00
C MET A 621 0.07 9.48 -21.94
N GLU A 622 -0.99 8.68 -21.72
CA GLU A 622 -0.84 7.22 -21.77
C GLU A 622 -0.46 6.75 -23.17
N ALA A 623 -1.08 7.28 -24.22
CA ALA A 623 -0.74 6.94 -25.61
C ALA A 623 0.72 7.29 -25.92
N PHE A 624 1.21 8.45 -25.45
CA PHE A 624 2.60 8.84 -25.55
C PHE A 624 3.53 7.82 -24.86
N LYS A 625 3.25 7.46 -23.61
CA LYS A 625 4.03 6.46 -22.86
C LYS A 625 4.04 5.11 -23.58
N THR A 626 2.90 4.66 -24.10
CA THR A 626 2.81 3.44 -24.91
C THR A 626 3.68 3.52 -26.16
N LEU A 627 3.71 4.66 -26.86
CA LEU A 627 4.56 4.85 -28.05
C LEU A 627 6.05 4.81 -27.72
N GLN A 628 6.45 5.31 -26.55
CA GLN A 628 7.84 5.22 -26.09
C GLN A 628 8.26 3.76 -25.86
N GLU A 629 7.45 2.98 -25.17
CA GLU A 629 7.71 1.55 -24.94
C GLU A 629 7.77 0.75 -26.25
N LEU A 630 6.89 1.10 -27.21
CA LEU A 630 6.88 0.52 -28.56
C LEU A 630 8.00 1.07 -29.47
N LYS A 631 8.85 1.98 -28.98
CA LYS A 631 9.96 2.61 -29.72
C LYS A 631 9.50 3.22 -31.05
N TYR A 632 8.32 3.81 -31.06
CA TYR A 632 7.75 4.44 -32.24
C TYR A 632 8.51 5.72 -32.58
N LYS A 633 9.00 5.83 -33.83
CA LYS A 633 9.63 7.04 -34.35
C LYS A 633 8.72 7.71 -35.38
N PRO A 634 8.17 8.90 -35.10
CA PRO A 634 7.35 9.62 -36.06
C PRO A 634 8.16 10.05 -37.28
N ASN A 635 7.51 10.21 -38.43
CA ASN A 635 8.18 10.76 -39.61
C ASN A 635 8.44 12.27 -39.46
N ALA A 636 9.49 12.78 -40.10
CA ALA A 636 9.87 14.19 -40.00
C ALA A 636 8.81 15.16 -40.55
N GLU A 637 7.90 14.69 -41.40
CA GLU A 637 6.81 15.49 -41.96
C GLU A 637 5.71 15.77 -40.93
N THR A 638 5.46 14.87 -39.97
CA THR A 638 4.41 15.07 -38.95
C THR A 638 4.72 16.27 -38.03
N LEU A 639 6.01 16.58 -37.83
CA LEU A 639 6.49 17.70 -37.02
C LEU A 639 6.14 19.07 -37.60
N ARG A 640 5.89 19.15 -38.91
CA ARG A 640 5.62 20.43 -39.58
C ARG A 640 4.18 20.90 -39.43
N SER A 641 3.35 20.18 -38.67
CA SER A 641 2.00 20.65 -38.36
C SER A 641 2.07 21.80 -37.36
N GLU A 642 1.90 23.03 -37.85
CA GLU A 642 2.05 24.30 -37.11
C GLU A 642 1.00 24.51 -35.99
N ASN A 643 0.12 23.53 -35.72
CA ASN A 643 -0.99 23.63 -34.77
C ASN A 643 -1.02 22.48 -33.76
N THR A 644 0.14 22.11 -33.20
CA THR A 644 0.19 21.14 -32.10
C THR A 644 0.29 21.84 -30.76
N ASP A 645 -0.46 21.38 -29.76
CA ASP A 645 -0.28 21.87 -28.40
C ASP A 645 1.05 21.37 -27.81
N TRP A 646 1.43 21.94 -26.67
CA TRP A 646 2.73 21.70 -26.05
C TRP A 646 2.96 20.24 -25.63
N ILE A 647 1.91 19.51 -25.23
CA ILE A 647 2.02 18.11 -24.86
C ILE A 647 2.47 17.34 -26.09
N THR A 648 1.81 17.62 -27.23
CA THR A 648 2.19 17.06 -28.52
C THR A 648 3.60 17.47 -28.93
N THR A 649 3.96 18.75 -28.84
CA THR A 649 5.29 19.22 -29.25
C THR A 649 6.40 18.56 -28.43
N LEU A 650 6.28 18.57 -27.09
CA LEU A 650 7.30 18.03 -26.19
C LEU A 650 7.46 16.51 -26.37
N GLY A 651 6.35 15.76 -26.40
CA GLY A 651 6.45 14.33 -26.59
C GLY A 651 6.87 13.94 -28.01
N LEU A 652 6.57 14.73 -29.05
CA LEU A 652 7.11 14.49 -30.40
C LEU A 652 8.63 14.57 -30.42
N GLN A 653 9.20 15.55 -29.72
CA GLN A 653 10.65 15.67 -29.56
C GLN A 653 11.22 14.44 -28.83
N GLN A 654 10.59 14.02 -27.71
CA GLN A 654 11.06 12.86 -26.95
C GLN A 654 10.97 11.54 -27.75
N LEU A 655 9.92 11.35 -28.57
CA LEU A 655 9.79 10.17 -29.45
C LEU A 655 10.83 10.13 -30.57
N MET A 656 11.45 11.26 -30.92
CA MET A 656 12.54 11.28 -31.89
C MET A 656 13.90 10.96 -31.27
N GLU A 657 14.10 11.40 -30.03
CA GLU A 657 15.37 11.26 -29.31
C GLU A 657 15.59 9.83 -28.78
N GLY A 658 14.53 9.11 -28.42
CA GLY A 658 14.54 7.66 -28.12
C GLY A 658 14.51 6.82 -29.39
#